data_AF-A0A8H3YEP4-F1
#
_entry.id   AF-A0A8H3YEP4-F1
#
_cell.length_a   1.000
_cell.length_b   1.000
_cell.length_c   1.000
_cell.angle_alpha   90.00
_cell.angle_beta   90.00
_cell.angle_gamma   90.00
#
_symmetry.space_group_name_H-M   'P 1'
#
loop_
_entity.id
_entity.type
_entity.pdbx_description
1 polymer ?
#
loop_
_entity_poly.entity_id
_entity_poly.type
_entity_poly.pdbx_seq_one_letter_code
_entity_poly.pdbx_strand_id
1 'polypeptide(L)'
;MADDQSQHVTQIPQAVSIAASVDPSTPAELRQQAVEYLQKVKELSEQTWKACLTLYLQGAGASAVNALGRDGKEKLSSELRVYCLQVVDDMLGNKPDLISENDLVSLHQAMMSYVQTEFVEGTAESGVAFMRNKFCYTLTLVFLRLYPNPSSDFLKPFLSFLDISVTSQSTSNLHTTLLTLHLLCEIASEIHDPLLRSARSFAGDRNKRDGLVRDSLRATGDTQAVIEGTLVLVERGMNVTGQPMMEEAVEWALRTLAAWAPWVDITISVTPQSLALYQQLVNHASPVYRSAALTIYNTLLAKGTKTPAEKLQVMSVLNVMAFIPSIEQNSQRSGKSRSSEEERFRENLAKLLSSQGVEAVKVYEDSRTDDTSRSQAEKLWYETLPLLIKFLEDPSDEVAAAATPLLNDTMRLYKKARKANESTFQLPQDKADFFRTLLETQVKQMQWRDDMPWGLGGEDSEIDAEDLETFMEKRKRLKTEIDGVAAIDPSLFNNMIIGFILDIYNTIQSQGYGAVPWQRAELAVYLTYIYGEINKSGLSKEAFFDIPAEVQNAVRERNRERNEAFRNRANAIKKGESVGSMDMPNYDPIDFSQFPLRPLGSILLKAVESQTLGYPHSAVILQMLECCSRYCEFFKCKTSLIQPVLEAFVDSRGIHNPDIDVRNRVFYLFAKFVRELKNSIDPSFVPAILNGIGDALPVVAVLPEIENPGEDVLVKATTGTQPFDNHLHLFEAVGSLIHLVKDQAEQARLLQAVIAPLLQDLAKAVQTVSGGTAPEPLVILQVHHVISAIGAIASGFPDAPEFQPETPPNWEPVYQQGIEAILNTLQAFKSQRIVRDASRDAFSGIIKTMTTRATRYMPTLVVNMVGEFDAQELVEFLSFLGMLAHKLNKDIYDIMDELLPVLFDRVYLMLGQSANGTDDVLVQAELRKAYLTFLTTIFQAGLHQILLSPVNKPRFETFISSLIALAVTTTDRTDRTAQRGALQVIRLTVSAWASDPAVVHGPTTFLTDVAAKEANGKEKKANGGSNGSTPAAENSAQILPGYQQTIYDRLVPEIFVMIMSPDFNSKDGQSQLVLHEISSLLREIMMARGQEGIDAILTFLTSKQCPLPAAQELVRRMRSEILRDFRRTFSDFIRDWKAALGLTQ
;
A
#
# COMPACT_ATOMS: atom_id res chain seq x y z
N MET A 1 37.91 7.49 40.50
CA MET A 1 37.76 7.97 39.11
C MET A 1 39.06 7.88 38.29
N ALA A 2 40.25 8.15 38.85
CA ALA A 2 41.51 7.99 38.09
C ALA A 2 41.90 6.52 37.80
N ASP A 3 41.60 5.57 38.70
CA ASP A 3 41.91 4.15 38.51
C ASP A 3 41.02 3.45 37.46
N ASP A 4 39.73 3.78 37.37
CA ASP A 4 38.81 3.20 36.37
C ASP A 4 39.15 3.62 34.94
N GLN A 5 39.57 4.88 34.74
CA GLN A 5 39.94 5.39 33.40
C GLN A 5 41.16 4.66 32.83
N SER A 6 42.10 4.23 33.68
CA SER A 6 43.30 3.47 33.28
C SER A 6 42.96 2.04 32.80
N GLN A 7 41.95 1.40 33.42
CA GLN A 7 41.51 0.06 33.03
C GLN A 7 40.82 0.06 31.65
N HIS A 8 39.94 1.03 31.39
CA HIS A 8 39.24 1.12 30.11
C HIS A 8 40.17 1.40 28.92
N VAL A 9 41.21 2.22 29.11
CA VAL A 9 42.22 2.51 28.08
C VAL A 9 42.98 1.23 27.64
N THR A 10 43.03 0.20 28.50
CA THR A 10 43.71 -1.08 28.19
C THR A 10 42.75 -2.15 27.66
N GLN A 11 41.53 -2.23 28.21
CA GLN A 11 40.56 -3.28 27.88
C GLN A 11 39.80 -3.03 26.57
N ILE A 12 39.48 -1.78 26.25
CA ILE A 12 38.70 -1.44 25.04
C ILE A 12 39.46 -1.83 23.76
N PRO A 13 40.77 -1.53 23.58
CA PRO A 13 41.51 -1.97 22.40
C PRO A 13 41.52 -3.49 22.21
N GLN A 14 41.65 -4.24 23.31
CA GLN A 14 41.62 -5.71 23.27
C GLN A 14 40.26 -6.24 22.83
N ALA A 15 39.18 -5.74 23.44
CA ALA A 15 37.82 -6.15 23.08
C ALA A 15 37.48 -5.85 21.62
N VAL A 16 37.87 -4.67 21.09
CA VAL A 16 37.67 -4.35 19.66
C VAL A 16 38.48 -5.27 18.77
N SER A 17 39.74 -5.57 19.10
CA SER A 17 40.57 -6.48 18.29
C SER A 17 39.99 -7.91 18.21
N ILE A 18 39.39 -8.39 19.31
CA ILE A 18 38.75 -9.71 19.38
C ILE A 18 37.43 -9.71 18.59
N ALA A 19 36.63 -8.65 18.73
CA ALA A 19 35.37 -8.51 18.01
C ALA A 19 35.56 -8.37 16.49
N ALA A 20 36.61 -7.65 16.07
CA ALA A 20 36.94 -7.43 14.66
C ALA A 20 37.82 -8.55 14.04
N SER A 21 38.20 -9.58 14.81
CA SER A 21 39.04 -10.67 14.33
C SER A 21 38.31 -11.53 13.28
N VAL A 22 38.89 -11.59 12.07
CA VAL A 22 38.45 -12.44 10.94
C VAL A 22 38.99 -13.88 11.07
N ASP A 23 39.86 -14.14 12.06
CA ASP A 23 40.46 -15.46 12.25
C ASP A 23 39.40 -16.49 12.70
N PRO A 24 39.17 -17.59 11.95
CA PRO A 24 38.29 -18.68 12.34
C PRO A 24 38.72 -19.39 13.63
N SER A 25 39.97 -19.19 14.08
CA SER A 25 40.52 -19.78 15.30
C SER A 25 40.11 -19.06 16.59
N THR A 26 39.54 -17.86 16.50
CA THR A 26 39.05 -17.11 17.67
C THR A 26 37.78 -17.77 18.20
N PRO A 27 37.72 -18.19 19.48
CA PRO A 27 36.53 -18.84 20.04
C PRO A 27 35.29 -17.96 19.91
N ALA A 28 34.17 -18.52 19.42
CA ALA A 28 32.91 -17.78 19.24
C ALA A 28 32.41 -17.17 20.57
N GLU A 29 32.58 -17.88 21.68
CA GLU A 29 32.24 -17.40 23.04
C GLU A 29 33.05 -16.15 23.43
N LEU A 30 34.35 -16.12 23.10
CA LEU A 30 35.21 -14.99 23.40
C LEU A 30 34.86 -13.76 22.56
N ARG A 31 34.48 -13.98 21.29
CA ARG A 31 33.98 -12.92 20.40
C ARG A 31 32.66 -12.34 20.93
N GLN A 32 31.75 -13.19 21.39
CA GLN A 32 30.49 -12.74 22.01
C GLN A 32 30.74 -11.94 23.28
N GLN A 33 31.61 -12.41 24.18
CA GLN A 33 31.99 -11.67 25.40
C GLN A 33 32.59 -10.29 25.08
N ALA A 34 33.41 -10.20 24.03
CA ALA A 34 33.97 -8.93 23.59
C ALA A 34 32.89 -7.97 23.07
N VAL A 35 31.91 -8.46 22.28
CA VAL A 35 30.77 -7.66 21.80
C VAL A 35 29.89 -7.19 22.95
N GLU A 36 29.56 -8.07 23.90
CA GLU A 36 28.78 -7.72 25.10
C GLU A 36 29.48 -6.66 25.96
N TYR A 37 30.81 -6.80 26.14
CA TYR A 37 31.60 -5.80 26.84
C TYR A 37 31.57 -4.44 26.13
N LEU A 38 31.75 -4.41 24.81
CA LEU A 38 31.68 -3.17 24.03
C LEU A 38 30.28 -2.53 24.10
N GLN A 39 29.23 -3.33 24.03
CA GLN A 39 27.86 -2.83 24.22
C GLN A 39 27.71 -2.17 25.60
N LYS A 40 28.20 -2.81 26.66
CA LYS A 40 28.19 -2.23 28.02
C LYS A 40 29.02 -0.95 28.13
N VAL A 41 30.17 -0.87 27.45
CA VAL A 41 31.00 0.34 27.39
C VAL A 41 30.24 1.50 26.77
N LYS A 42 29.45 1.24 25.71
CA LYS A 42 28.59 2.24 25.08
C LYS A 42 27.38 2.60 25.95
N GLU A 43 26.74 1.62 26.58
CA GLU A 43 25.62 1.84 27.51
C GLU A 43 26.02 2.68 28.74
N LEU A 44 27.29 2.63 29.14
CA LEU A 44 27.88 3.45 30.22
C LEU A 44 28.76 4.58 29.67
N SER A 45 28.35 5.15 28.52
CA SER A 45 29.04 6.22 27.82
C SER A 45 29.42 7.41 28.72
N GLU A 46 28.65 7.70 29.78
CA GLU A 46 28.93 8.80 30.73
C GLU A 46 30.22 8.63 31.53
N GLN A 47 30.69 7.39 31.70
CA GLN A 47 31.93 7.05 32.41
C GLN A 47 33.09 6.75 31.44
N THR A 48 32.78 6.23 30.25
CA THR A 48 33.78 5.66 29.32
C THR A 48 34.21 6.61 28.21
N TRP A 49 33.46 7.68 27.92
CA TRP A 49 33.75 8.58 26.80
C TRP A 49 35.13 9.24 26.87
N LYS A 50 35.63 9.59 28.07
CA LYS A 50 36.96 10.22 28.25
C LYS A 50 38.10 9.27 27.87
N ALA A 51 37.96 7.99 28.21
CA ALA A 51 38.91 6.95 27.82
C ALA A 51 38.88 6.73 26.30
N CYS A 52 37.67 6.67 25.71
CA CYS A 52 37.51 6.55 24.26
C CYS A 52 38.08 7.74 23.49
N LEU A 53 37.87 8.97 23.98
CA LEU A 53 38.47 10.16 23.39
C LEU A 53 40.00 10.10 23.41
N THR A 54 40.58 9.68 24.54
CA THR A 54 42.04 9.54 24.69
C THR A 54 42.61 8.52 23.69
N LEU A 55 41.93 7.38 23.52
CA LEU A 55 42.31 6.36 22.54
C LEU A 55 42.19 6.87 21.10
N TYR A 56 41.14 7.64 20.79
CA TYR A 56 40.97 8.22 19.45
C TYR A 56 42.10 9.19 19.07
N LEU A 57 42.52 10.03 20.02
CA LEU A 57 43.55 11.05 19.84
C LEU A 57 44.99 10.50 19.87
N GLN A 58 45.18 9.26 20.32
CA GLN A 58 46.49 8.63 20.43
C GLN A 58 47.17 8.48 19.06
N GLY A 59 48.44 8.85 18.97
CA GLY A 59 49.22 8.73 17.75
C GLY A 59 48.85 9.76 16.69
N ALA A 60 48.24 10.89 17.08
CA ALA A 60 47.94 12.00 16.18
C ALA A 60 49.20 12.48 15.43
N GLY A 61 49.06 12.75 14.14
CA GLY A 61 50.12 13.18 13.23
C GLY A 61 50.99 12.05 12.68
N ALA A 62 50.72 10.78 13.02
CA ALA A 62 51.44 9.65 12.43
C ALA A 62 51.05 9.41 10.97
N SER A 63 51.97 8.89 10.16
CA SER A 63 51.77 8.66 8.72
C SER A 63 50.90 7.44 8.40
N ALA A 64 50.85 6.46 9.30
CA ALA A 64 50.10 5.22 9.14
C ALA A 64 49.73 4.62 10.51
N VAL A 65 48.86 3.60 10.50
CA VAL A 65 48.57 2.78 11.69
C VAL A 65 49.86 2.12 12.19
N ASN A 66 50.03 2.04 13.51
CA ASN A 66 51.24 1.57 14.21
C ASN A 66 52.50 2.45 14.03
N ALA A 67 52.42 3.58 13.31
CA ALA A 67 53.49 4.56 13.30
C ALA A 67 53.39 5.48 14.54
N LEU A 68 54.54 5.99 14.97
CA LEU A 68 54.61 6.91 16.10
C LEU A 68 54.06 8.28 15.71
N GLY A 69 53.05 8.75 16.47
CA GLY A 69 52.55 10.11 16.38
C GLY A 69 53.41 11.10 17.14
N ARG A 70 52.97 12.36 17.18
CA ARG A 70 53.69 13.44 17.85
C ARG A 70 53.69 13.35 19.37
N ASP A 71 52.76 12.59 19.92
CA ASP A 71 52.68 12.22 21.33
C ASP A 71 53.63 11.07 21.69
N GLY A 72 54.40 10.54 20.73
CA GLY A 72 55.33 9.42 20.92
C GLY A 72 54.64 8.08 21.11
N LYS A 73 53.35 7.97 20.80
CA LYS A 73 52.57 6.73 20.87
C LYS A 73 52.18 6.24 19.49
N GLU A 74 51.92 4.94 19.37
CA GLU A 74 51.48 4.32 18.11
C GLU A 74 50.03 4.70 17.79
N LYS A 75 49.80 5.06 16.52
CA LYS A 75 48.47 5.33 15.97
C LYS A 75 47.65 4.05 15.92
N LEU A 76 46.52 4.05 16.63
CA LEU A 76 45.63 2.90 16.76
C LEU A 76 44.87 2.60 15.47
N SER A 77 44.31 1.39 15.37
CA SER A 77 43.56 0.93 14.19
C SER A 77 42.29 1.77 13.95
N SER A 78 41.86 1.86 12.70
CA SER A 78 40.70 2.65 12.30
C SER A 78 39.41 2.16 12.94
N GLU A 79 39.23 0.85 13.08
CA GLU A 79 38.03 0.22 13.67
C GLU A 79 37.84 0.65 15.13
N LEU A 80 38.93 0.58 15.91
CA LEU A 80 38.94 1.02 17.31
C LEU A 80 38.65 2.52 17.43
N ARG A 81 39.28 3.34 16.58
CA ARG A 81 39.10 4.79 16.62
C ARG A 81 37.68 5.21 16.23
N VAL A 82 37.07 4.55 15.25
CA VAL A 82 35.65 4.77 14.90
C VAL A 82 34.72 4.36 16.05
N TYR A 83 34.95 3.20 16.67
CA TYR A 83 34.18 2.76 17.83
C TYR A 83 34.29 3.75 18.99
N CYS A 84 35.50 4.24 19.28
CA CYS A 84 35.72 5.26 20.31
C CYS A 84 34.92 6.54 20.03
N LEU A 85 34.86 7.01 18.79
CA LEU A 85 33.99 8.14 18.43
C LEU A 85 32.50 7.81 18.55
N GLN A 86 32.06 6.57 18.28
CA GLN A 86 30.66 6.17 18.52
C GLN A 86 30.26 6.25 19.99
N VAL A 87 31.16 5.93 20.93
CA VAL A 87 30.89 6.09 22.37
C VAL A 87 30.79 7.56 22.76
N VAL A 88 31.65 8.41 22.18
CA VAL A 88 31.59 9.88 22.40
C VAL A 88 30.29 10.44 21.81
N ASP A 89 29.88 10.01 20.62
CA ASP A 89 28.63 10.43 19.98
C ASP A 89 27.40 10.03 20.80
N ASP A 90 27.40 8.83 21.39
CA ASP A 90 26.33 8.36 22.26
C ASP A 90 26.17 9.27 23.50
N MET A 91 27.29 9.65 24.12
CA MET A 91 27.28 10.61 25.24
C MET A 91 26.72 11.98 24.81
N LEU A 92 27.17 12.50 23.67
CA LEU A 92 26.77 13.83 23.17
C LEU A 92 25.32 13.86 22.65
N GLY A 93 24.83 12.75 22.09
CA GLY A 93 23.53 12.64 21.44
C GLY A 93 22.41 12.12 22.35
N ASN A 94 22.65 11.00 23.05
CA ASN A 94 21.63 10.30 23.83
C ASN A 94 21.61 10.72 25.31
N LYS A 95 22.74 11.17 25.86
CA LYS A 95 22.87 11.59 27.27
C LYS A 95 23.41 13.03 27.43
N PRO A 96 22.84 14.01 26.70
CA PRO A 96 23.42 15.35 26.62
C PRO A 96 23.40 16.13 27.94
N ASP A 97 22.55 15.76 28.90
CA ASP A 97 22.43 16.47 30.19
C ASP A 97 23.48 16.04 31.22
N LEU A 98 24.20 14.94 30.96
CA LEU A 98 25.19 14.38 31.87
C LEU A 98 26.60 14.94 31.63
N ILE A 99 26.84 15.66 30.54
CA ILE A 99 28.15 16.27 30.25
C ILE A 99 28.21 17.70 30.79
N SER A 100 29.26 18.00 31.55
CA SER A 100 29.46 19.35 32.11
C SER A 100 29.93 20.33 31.03
N GLU A 101 29.64 21.63 31.22
CA GLU A 101 30.09 22.68 30.29
C GLU A 101 31.63 22.75 30.20
N ASN A 102 32.33 22.57 31.31
CA ASN A 102 33.80 22.51 31.35
C ASN A 102 34.36 21.31 30.57
N ASP A 103 33.70 20.16 30.64
CA ASP A 103 34.08 18.97 29.87
C ASP A 103 33.85 19.19 28.37
N LEU A 104 32.77 19.86 27.98
CA LEU A 104 32.51 20.22 26.57
C LEU A 104 33.56 21.17 26.01
N VAL A 105 33.97 22.20 26.78
CA VAL A 105 35.04 23.12 26.37
C VAL A 105 36.38 22.38 26.24
N SER A 106 36.69 21.49 27.19
CA SER A 106 37.91 20.67 27.16
C SER A 106 37.93 19.70 25.96
N LEU A 107 36.78 19.08 25.67
CA LEU A 107 36.59 18.22 24.49
C LEU A 107 36.82 19.00 23.19
N HIS A 108 36.24 20.20 23.07
CA HIS A 108 36.46 21.06 21.92
C HIS A 108 37.94 21.44 21.75
N GLN A 109 38.63 21.84 22.83
CA GLN A 109 40.07 22.14 22.77
C GLN A 109 40.91 20.94 22.33
N ALA A 110 40.59 19.74 22.82
CA ALA A 110 41.26 18.51 22.42
C ALA A 110 41.04 18.20 20.93
N MET A 111 39.81 18.36 20.42
CA MET A 111 39.49 18.21 19.00
C MET A 111 40.18 19.26 18.12
N MET A 112 40.30 20.50 18.57
CA MET A 112 41.03 21.54 17.81
C MET A 112 42.54 21.28 17.77
N SER A 113 43.13 20.81 18.88
CA SER A 113 44.52 20.34 18.91
C SER A 113 44.74 19.17 17.93
N TYR A 114 43.75 18.29 17.83
CA TYR A 114 43.74 17.19 16.86
C TYR A 114 43.71 17.70 15.41
N VAL A 115 42.84 18.66 15.09
CA VAL A 115 42.78 19.28 13.75
C VAL A 115 44.13 19.88 13.38
N GLN A 116 44.78 20.60 14.30
CA GLN A 116 46.10 21.17 14.07
C GLN A 116 47.15 20.08 13.81
N THR A 117 47.17 19.03 14.63
CA THR A 117 48.21 18.00 14.58
C THR A 117 48.05 17.05 13.38
N GLU A 118 46.81 16.64 13.07
CA GLU A 118 46.53 15.62 12.06
C GLU A 118 46.22 16.21 10.68
N PHE A 119 45.39 17.27 10.61
CA PHE A 119 44.90 17.81 9.34
C PHE A 119 45.72 18.99 8.81
N VAL A 120 46.19 19.89 9.69
CA VAL A 120 47.01 21.04 9.27
C VAL A 120 48.45 20.61 9.01
N GLU A 121 49.06 19.90 9.96
CA GLU A 121 50.49 19.57 9.92
C GLU A 121 50.79 18.07 9.66
N GLY A 122 49.75 17.23 9.65
CA GLY A 122 49.85 15.78 9.50
C GLY A 122 49.43 15.28 8.12
N THR A 123 49.09 13.99 8.04
CA THR A 123 48.69 13.33 6.77
C THR A 123 47.19 13.32 6.52
N ALA A 124 46.40 14.03 7.36
CA ALA A 124 44.95 14.10 7.30
C ALA A 124 44.30 12.69 7.24
N GLU A 125 44.62 11.85 8.23
CA GLU A 125 44.15 10.47 8.30
C GLU A 125 44.55 9.63 7.09
N SER A 126 45.74 9.88 6.54
CA SER A 126 46.25 9.26 5.30
C SER A 126 45.31 9.44 4.09
N GLY A 127 44.43 10.44 4.10
CA GLY A 127 43.44 10.69 3.05
C GLY A 127 42.16 9.83 3.13
N VAL A 128 41.95 9.09 4.22
CA VAL A 128 40.81 8.18 4.38
C VAL A 128 39.50 8.94 4.65
N ALA A 129 38.57 8.90 3.70
CA ALA A 129 37.32 9.68 3.75
C ALA A 129 36.39 9.30 4.93
N PHE A 130 36.25 8.02 5.27
CA PHE A 130 35.30 7.61 6.33
C PHE A 130 35.72 8.10 7.72
N MET A 131 37.03 8.21 7.99
CA MET A 131 37.56 8.76 9.25
C MET A 131 37.26 10.25 9.37
N ARG A 132 37.49 11.01 8.29
CA ARG A 132 37.12 12.43 8.18
C ARG A 132 35.63 12.62 8.46
N ASN A 133 34.78 11.87 7.77
CA ASN A 133 33.33 11.98 7.90
C ASN A 133 32.86 11.70 9.34
N LYS A 134 33.37 10.62 9.94
CA LYS A 134 33.04 10.26 11.33
C LYS A 134 33.46 11.34 12.32
N PHE A 135 34.66 11.90 12.15
CA PHE A 135 35.15 13.00 12.98
C PHE A 135 34.32 14.28 12.80
N CYS A 136 33.95 14.65 11.57
CA CYS A 136 33.06 15.79 11.29
C CYS A 136 31.70 15.64 11.98
N TYR A 137 31.13 14.44 12.01
CA TYR A 137 29.88 14.18 12.72
C TYR A 137 30.01 14.40 14.23
N THR A 138 31.04 13.84 14.89
CA THR A 138 31.28 14.07 16.32
C THR A 138 31.52 15.56 16.61
N LEU A 139 32.29 16.25 15.76
CA LEU A 139 32.55 17.68 15.88
C LEU A 139 31.27 18.52 15.72
N THR A 140 30.35 18.08 14.85
CA THR A 140 29.01 18.69 14.69
C THR A 140 28.18 18.55 15.96
N LEU A 141 28.21 17.40 16.64
CA LEU A 141 27.50 17.22 17.92
C LEU A 141 28.04 18.16 19.01
N VAL A 142 29.35 18.39 19.05
CA VAL A 142 29.97 19.38 19.94
C VAL A 142 29.57 20.81 19.56
N PHE A 143 29.60 21.14 18.26
CA PHE A 143 29.16 22.44 17.72
C PHE A 143 27.73 22.79 18.16
N LEU A 144 26.78 21.86 18.03
CA LEU A 144 25.37 22.07 18.36
C LEU A 144 25.13 22.44 19.84
N ARG A 145 26.10 22.16 20.72
CA ARG A 145 26.04 22.45 22.15
C ARG A 145 26.74 23.76 22.52
N LEU A 146 27.92 24.01 21.95
CA LEU A 146 28.75 25.17 22.30
C LEU A 146 28.39 26.43 21.50
N TYR A 147 27.96 26.28 20.26
CA TYR A 147 27.74 27.42 19.35
C TYR A 147 26.56 28.34 19.71
N PRO A 148 25.45 27.89 20.36
CA PRO A 148 24.39 28.81 20.80
C PRO A 148 24.89 29.96 21.70
N ASN A 149 26.09 29.86 22.27
CA ASN A 149 26.73 30.94 23.01
C ASN A 149 27.29 32.02 22.07
N PRO A 150 26.82 33.29 22.14
CA PRO A 150 27.21 34.36 21.20
C PRO A 150 28.69 34.77 21.23
N SER A 151 29.48 34.32 22.22
CA SER A 151 30.93 34.53 22.29
C SER A 151 31.76 33.38 21.67
N SER A 152 31.10 32.40 21.05
CA SER A 152 31.78 31.23 20.48
C SER A 152 32.48 31.55 19.16
N ASP A 153 33.81 31.37 19.14
CA ASP A 153 34.65 31.51 17.94
C ASP A 153 34.83 30.18 17.19
N PHE A 154 33.97 29.19 17.43
CA PHE A 154 34.14 27.80 16.96
C PHE A 154 34.41 27.68 15.46
N LEU A 155 33.67 28.40 14.61
CA LEU A 155 33.80 28.26 13.15
C LEU A 155 34.97 29.05 12.57
N LYS A 156 35.47 30.10 13.24
CA LYS A 156 36.49 31.01 12.67
C LYS A 156 37.75 30.29 12.17
N PRO A 157 38.35 29.32 12.91
CA PRO A 157 39.49 28.56 12.42
C PRO A 157 39.17 27.77 11.14
N PHE A 158 38.00 27.13 11.08
CA PHE A 158 37.59 26.33 9.92
C PHE A 158 37.32 27.21 8.69
N LEU A 159 36.70 28.37 8.87
CA LEU A 159 36.43 29.33 7.80
C LEU A 159 37.73 29.88 7.20
N SER A 160 38.78 30.04 8.01
CA SER A 160 40.10 30.45 7.49
C SER A 160 40.72 29.42 6.53
N PHE A 161 40.35 28.14 6.64
CA PHE A 161 40.81 27.08 5.74
C PHE A 161 40.11 27.06 4.38
N LEU A 162 39.10 27.93 4.17
CA LEU A 162 38.45 28.12 2.86
C LEU A 162 39.20 29.10 1.95
N ASP A 163 40.12 29.92 2.48
CA ASP A 163 40.87 30.89 1.67
C ASP A 163 42.03 30.22 0.92
N ILE A 164 41.81 29.93 -0.37
CA ILE A 164 42.83 29.37 -1.25
C ILE A 164 43.64 30.50 -1.88
N SER A 165 44.71 30.97 -1.23
CA SER A 165 45.67 31.88 -1.86
C SER A 165 46.56 31.12 -2.85
N VAL A 166 46.22 31.13 -4.14
CA VAL A 166 47.13 30.64 -5.19
C VAL A 166 48.20 31.69 -5.45
N THR A 167 49.17 31.81 -4.54
CA THR A 167 50.46 32.42 -4.86
C THR A 167 51.46 31.29 -5.14
N SER A 168 52.30 31.49 -6.15
CA SER A 168 53.12 30.48 -6.83
C SER A 168 54.16 29.73 -5.97
N GLN A 169 54.09 29.78 -4.64
CA GLN A 169 55.05 29.19 -3.71
C GLN A 169 54.44 28.51 -2.47
N SER A 170 53.11 28.57 -2.23
CA SER A 170 52.47 27.83 -1.12
C SER A 170 51.16 27.18 -1.57
N THR A 171 51.16 25.87 -1.77
CA THR A 171 49.94 25.09 -2.00
C THR A 171 49.09 25.12 -0.72
N SER A 172 47.90 25.71 -0.77
CA SER A 172 46.89 25.59 0.30
C SER A 172 46.64 24.13 0.63
N ASN A 173 46.54 23.79 1.92
CA ASN A 173 46.27 22.42 2.35
C ASN A 173 44.80 22.06 2.06
N LEU A 174 44.52 21.41 0.93
CA LEU A 174 43.15 21.05 0.54
C LEU A 174 42.49 20.04 1.50
N HIS A 175 43.25 19.33 2.33
CA HIS A 175 42.68 18.44 3.33
C HIS A 175 41.92 19.20 4.42
N THR A 176 42.42 20.38 4.83
CA THR A 176 41.72 21.23 5.80
C THR A 176 40.49 21.88 5.16
N THR A 177 40.57 22.26 3.88
CA THR A 177 39.42 22.73 3.11
C THR A 177 38.32 21.66 3.03
N LEU A 178 38.66 20.41 2.68
CA LEU A 178 37.72 19.29 2.65
C LEU A 178 37.14 19.00 4.03
N LEU A 179 37.94 19.02 5.10
CA LEU A 179 37.45 18.86 6.47
C LEU A 179 36.40 19.93 6.80
N THR A 180 36.68 21.20 6.48
CA THR A 180 35.74 22.31 6.70
C THR A 180 34.44 22.11 5.93
N LEU A 181 34.50 21.80 4.63
CA LEU A 181 33.29 21.62 3.82
C LEU A 181 32.40 20.48 4.32
N HIS A 182 33.02 19.35 4.71
CA HIS A 182 32.30 18.23 5.31
C HIS A 182 31.64 18.63 6.63
N LEU A 183 32.35 19.33 7.52
CA LEU A 183 31.78 19.85 8.76
C LEU A 183 30.58 20.77 8.50
N LEU A 184 30.71 21.69 7.53
CA LEU A 184 29.61 22.61 7.18
C LEU A 184 28.40 21.87 6.62
N CYS A 185 28.60 20.83 5.80
CA CYS A 185 27.51 19.99 5.31
C CYS A 185 26.83 19.21 6.44
N GLU A 186 27.59 18.59 7.35
CA GLU A 186 27.04 17.87 8.51
C GLU A 186 26.24 18.80 9.44
N ILE A 187 26.74 20.03 9.68
CA ILE A 187 26.01 21.05 10.44
C ILE A 187 24.66 21.36 9.77
N ALA A 188 24.65 21.61 8.46
CA ALA A 188 23.41 21.89 7.73
C ALA A 188 22.44 20.70 7.79
N SER A 189 22.94 19.47 7.67
CA SER A 189 22.17 18.24 7.78
C SER A 189 21.45 18.14 9.13
N GLU A 190 22.14 18.39 10.24
CA GLU A 190 21.54 18.23 11.58
C GLU A 190 20.53 19.33 11.95
N ILE A 191 20.67 20.56 11.43
CA ILE A 191 19.83 21.71 11.82
C ILE A 191 18.68 22.02 10.85
N HIS A 192 18.80 21.63 9.56
CA HIS A 192 17.84 22.05 8.53
C HIS A 192 17.35 20.94 7.60
N ASP A 193 18.00 19.78 7.52
CA ASP A 193 17.58 18.73 6.58
C ASP A 193 16.14 18.25 6.85
N PRO A 194 15.21 18.40 5.89
CA PRO A 194 13.81 18.04 6.07
C PRO A 194 13.59 16.53 6.14
N LEU A 195 14.40 15.72 5.47
CA LEU A 195 14.30 14.26 5.45
C LEU A 195 14.71 13.69 6.81
N LEU A 196 15.88 14.10 7.33
CA LEU A 196 16.36 13.69 8.65
C LEU A 196 15.39 14.11 9.77
N ARG A 197 14.78 15.29 9.65
CA ARG A 197 13.75 15.77 10.59
C ARG A 197 12.47 14.93 10.55
N SER A 198 12.09 14.43 9.38
CA SER A 198 10.88 13.60 9.22
C SER A 198 11.07 12.15 9.68
N ALA A 199 12.28 11.61 9.54
CA ALA A 199 12.60 10.23 9.93
C ALA A 199 12.75 10.02 11.45
N ARG A 200 13.06 11.08 12.19
CA ARG A 200 13.25 11.03 13.66
C ARG A 200 11.95 11.38 14.38
N SER A 201 11.76 10.85 15.60
CA SER A 201 10.63 11.24 16.45
C SER A 201 10.72 12.74 16.80
N PHE A 202 9.59 13.42 16.82
CA PHE A 202 9.55 14.84 17.12
C PHE A 202 9.95 15.10 18.59
N ALA A 203 11.00 15.90 18.81
CA ALA A 203 11.44 16.36 20.11
C ALA A 203 11.41 17.90 20.17
N GLY A 204 10.59 18.46 21.07
CA GLY A 204 10.39 19.90 21.18
C GLY A 204 11.67 20.68 21.49
N ASP A 205 12.55 20.12 22.33
CA ASP A 205 13.78 20.80 22.75
C ASP A 205 14.85 20.82 21.66
N ARG A 206 14.92 19.77 20.84
CA ARG A 206 15.78 19.75 19.65
C ARG A 206 15.38 20.84 18.66
N ASN A 207 14.09 20.95 18.32
CA ASN A 207 13.64 21.95 17.36
C ASN A 207 13.90 23.39 17.85
N LYS A 208 13.83 23.64 19.17
CA LYS A 208 14.23 24.92 19.77
C LYS A 208 15.74 25.17 19.62
N ARG A 209 16.59 24.19 19.97
CA ARG A 209 18.05 24.26 19.81
C ARG A 209 18.43 24.58 18.37
N ASP A 210 17.88 23.85 17.40
CA ASP A 210 18.20 24.01 15.97
C ASP A 210 17.73 25.36 15.42
N GLY A 211 16.67 25.95 16.01
CA GLY A 211 16.28 27.35 15.79
C GLY A 211 17.34 28.33 16.29
N LEU A 212 17.73 28.20 17.57
CA LEU A 212 18.73 29.06 18.21
C LEU A 212 20.08 29.04 17.48
N VAL A 213 20.57 27.86 17.10
CA VAL A 213 21.84 27.72 16.36
C VAL A 213 21.81 28.51 15.05
N ARG A 214 20.70 28.41 14.28
CA ARG A 214 20.55 29.16 13.02
C ARG A 214 20.48 30.66 13.24
N ASP A 215 19.81 31.10 14.30
CA ASP A 215 19.72 32.53 14.63
C ASP A 215 21.07 33.09 15.07
N SER A 216 21.84 32.35 15.89
CA SER A 216 23.21 32.72 16.28
C SER A 216 24.14 32.79 15.06
N LEU A 217 24.09 31.83 14.14
CA LEU A 217 24.90 31.81 12.91
C LEU A 217 24.65 33.03 12.01
N ARG A 218 23.43 33.58 12.02
CA ARG A 218 23.08 34.81 11.30
C ARG A 218 23.60 36.05 12.03
N ALA A 219 23.50 36.07 13.37
CA ALA A 219 23.90 37.22 14.18
C ALA A 219 25.43 37.44 14.22
N THR A 220 26.22 36.37 14.18
CA THR A 220 27.70 36.44 14.19
C THR A 220 28.29 36.81 12.83
N GLY A 221 27.53 36.69 11.74
CA GLY A 221 28.01 36.86 10.37
C GLY A 221 28.69 35.63 9.77
N ASP A 222 28.76 34.52 10.51
CA ASP A 222 29.42 33.28 10.04
C ASP A 222 28.73 32.71 8.79
N THR A 223 27.40 32.88 8.67
CA THR A 223 26.66 32.53 7.44
C THR A 223 27.16 33.24 6.20
N GLN A 224 27.56 34.52 6.31
CA GLN A 224 28.13 35.28 5.20
C GLN A 224 29.52 34.75 4.83
N ALA A 225 30.37 34.52 5.83
CA ALA A 225 31.71 34.00 5.63
C ALA A 225 31.71 32.59 4.99
N VAL A 226 30.77 31.71 5.38
CA VAL A 226 30.59 30.40 4.74
C VAL A 226 30.27 30.55 3.25
N ILE A 227 29.27 31.36 2.91
CA ILE A 227 28.83 31.53 1.52
C ILE A 227 29.94 32.17 0.68
N GLU A 228 30.53 33.28 1.14
CA GLU A 228 31.59 33.98 0.42
C GLU A 228 32.84 33.10 0.24
N GLY A 229 33.32 32.43 1.29
CA GLY A 229 34.48 31.55 1.22
C GLY A 229 34.27 30.38 0.26
N THR A 230 33.05 29.82 0.25
CA THR A 230 32.71 28.72 -0.66
C THR A 230 32.57 29.18 -2.11
N LEU A 231 32.02 30.38 -2.36
CA LEU A 231 31.96 30.97 -3.70
C LEU A 231 33.36 31.24 -4.28
N VAL A 232 34.27 31.81 -3.47
CA VAL A 232 35.65 32.08 -3.88
C VAL A 232 36.39 30.77 -4.20
N LEU A 233 36.18 29.72 -3.38
CA LEU A 233 36.71 28.39 -3.63
C LEU A 233 36.24 27.83 -4.99
N VAL A 234 34.94 27.90 -5.28
CA VAL A 234 34.39 27.43 -6.55
C VAL A 234 34.94 28.22 -7.73
N GLU A 235 34.96 29.55 -7.66
CA GLU A 235 35.47 30.42 -8.73
C GLU A 235 36.95 30.10 -9.07
N ARG A 236 37.77 29.88 -8.05
CA ARG A 236 39.20 29.57 -8.23
C ARG A 236 39.43 28.13 -8.68
N GLY A 237 38.65 27.19 -8.15
CA GLY A 237 38.84 25.75 -8.38
C GLY A 237 38.20 25.21 -9.67
N MET A 238 37.12 25.82 -10.15
CA MET A 238 36.34 25.26 -11.28
C MET A 238 37.11 25.16 -12.61
N ASN A 239 38.14 25.98 -12.80
CA ASN A 239 38.98 25.97 -14.00
C ASN A 239 40.23 25.09 -13.86
N VAL A 240 40.48 24.51 -12.69
CA VAL A 240 41.63 23.65 -12.41
C VAL A 240 41.30 22.23 -12.81
N THR A 241 41.87 21.76 -13.93
CA THR A 241 41.66 20.39 -14.44
C THR A 241 42.82 19.47 -14.10
N GLY A 242 42.54 18.21 -13.75
CA GLY A 242 43.58 17.19 -13.53
C GLY A 242 44.14 17.15 -12.10
N GLN A 243 43.45 17.77 -11.15
CA GLN A 243 43.74 17.68 -9.71
C GLN A 243 42.51 17.11 -8.98
N PRO A 244 42.44 15.80 -8.71
CA PRO A 244 41.23 15.14 -8.22
C PRO A 244 40.78 15.67 -6.85
N MET A 245 41.72 16.05 -5.98
CA MET A 245 41.40 16.61 -4.66
C MET A 245 40.81 18.03 -4.74
N MET A 246 41.20 18.81 -5.75
CA MET A 246 40.59 20.12 -6.02
C MET A 246 39.18 19.93 -6.60
N GLU A 247 39.01 18.98 -7.52
CA GLU A 247 37.70 18.65 -8.09
C GLU A 247 36.71 18.17 -7.01
N GLU A 248 37.17 17.31 -6.07
CA GLU A 248 36.40 16.90 -4.89
C GLU A 248 36.05 18.12 -4.00
N ALA A 249 37.02 19.02 -3.75
CA ALA A 249 36.77 20.21 -2.93
C ALA A 249 35.74 21.15 -3.56
N VAL A 250 35.79 21.36 -4.88
CA VAL A 250 34.79 22.17 -5.61
C VAL A 250 33.42 21.50 -5.58
N GLU A 251 33.34 20.17 -5.70
CA GLU A 251 32.08 19.45 -5.58
C GLU A 251 31.46 19.62 -4.19
N TRP A 252 32.24 19.42 -3.14
CA TRP A 252 31.79 19.63 -1.76
C TRP A 252 31.42 21.08 -1.49
N ALA A 253 32.13 22.05 -2.08
CA ALA A 253 31.79 23.46 -2.02
C ALA A 253 30.41 23.74 -2.62
N LEU A 254 30.12 23.19 -3.80
CA LEU A 254 28.80 23.31 -4.43
C LEU A 254 27.69 22.65 -3.59
N ARG A 255 27.98 21.49 -2.96
CA ARG A 255 27.05 20.84 -2.02
C ARG A 255 26.79 21.70 -0.77
N THR A 256 27.84 22.32 -0.21
CA THR A 256 27.71 23.25 0.92
C THR A 256 26.85 24.45 0.55
N LEU A 257 27.05 25.07 -0.62
CA LEU A 257 26.21 26.16 -1.11
C LEU A 257 24.75 25.73 -1.21
N ALA A 258 24.47 24.56 -1.80
CA ALA A 258 23.11 24.04 -1.92
C ALA A 258 22.45 23.75 -0.56
N ALA A 259 23.20 23.27 0.43
CA ALA A 259 22.70 22.94 1.77
C ALA A 259 22.47 24.17 2.67
N TRP A 260 23.27 25.23 2.50
CA TRP A 260 23.21 26.45 3.31
C TRP A 260 22.24 27.50 2.74
N ALA A 261 22.15 27.64 1.41
CA ALA A 261 21.30 28.63 0.75
C ALA A 261 19.81 28.67 1.18
N PRO A 262 19.12 27.53 1.46
CA PRO A 262 17.70 27.52 1.81
C PRO A 262 17.34 28.34 3.05
N TRP A 263 18.24 28.47 4.02
CA TRP A 263 17.94 29.04 5.34
C TRP A 263 18.83 30.23 5.75
N VAL A 264 19.86 30.55 4.96
CA VAL A 264 20.64 31.80 5.05
C VAL A 264 19.81 32.98 4.50
N ASP A 265 20.20 34.25 4.68
CA ASP A 265 19.54 35.38 4.01
C ASP A 265 19.78 35.33 2.49
N ILE A 266 18.75 35.64 1.67
CA ILE A 266 18.88 35.57 0.21
C ILE A 266 19.84 36.61 -0.34
N THR A 267 19.95 37.77 0.31
CA THR A 267 20.85 38.85 -0.10
C THR A 267 22.33 38.48 -0.01
N ILE A 268 22.66 37.50 0.84
CA ILE A 268 24.01 36.95 0.98
C ILE A 268 24.27 35.92 -0.13
N SER A 269 23.32 35.02 -0.37
CA SER A 269 23.49 33.95 -1.37
C SER A 269 23.29 34.39 -2.82
N VAL A 270 22.65 35.55 -3.04
CA VAL A 270 22.34 36.12 -4.35
C VAL A 270 22.88 37.54 -4.44
N THR A 271 24.03 37.65 -5.09
CA THR A 271 24.74 38.88 -5.43
C THR A 271 25.05 38.90 -6.93
N PRO A 272 25.37 40.04 -7.55
CA PRO A 272 25.74 40.09 -8.96
C PRO A 272 26.92 39.16 -9.32
N GLN A 273 27.87 39.01 -8.39
CA GLN A 273 29.05 38.16 -8.55
C GLN A 273 28.69 36.66 -8.45
N SER A 274 27.94 36.26 -7.43
CA SER A 274 27.51 34.87 -7.28
C SER A 274 26.59 34.42 -8.41
N LEU A 275 25.69 35.30 -8.88
CA LEU A 275 24.82 35.00 -10.03
C LEU A 275 25.63 34.81 -11.32
N ALA A 276 26.64 35.66 -11.57
CA ALA A 276 27.54 35.49 -12.71
C ALA A 276 28.29 34.15 -12.65
N LEU A 277 28.77 33.75 -11.46
CA LEU A 277 29.41 32.45 -11.24
C LEU A 277 28.44 31.29 -11.49
N TYR A 278 27.22 31.34 -10.96
CA TYR A 278 26.21 30.30 -11.21
C TYR A 278 25.88 30.18 -12.71
N GLN A 279 25.79 31.29 -13.45
CA GLN A 279 25.60 31.28 -14.90
C GLN A 279 26.78 30.66 -15.65
N GLN A 280 28.02 30.88 -15.20
CA GLN A 280 29.20 30.21 -15.75
C GLN A 280 29.15 28.69 -15.50
N LEU A 281 28.80 28.27 -14.28
CA LEU A 281 28.69 26.85 -13.91
C LEU A 281 27.60 26.12 -14.70
N VAL A 282 26.47 26.77 -14.96
CA VAL A 282 25.37 26.22 -15.79
C VAL A 282 25.83 25.94 -17.24
N ASN A 283 26.81 26.70 -17.74
CA ASN A 283 27.40 26.52 -19.08
C ASN A 283 28.72 25.74 -19.07
N HIS A 284 29.10 25.16 -17.93
CA HIS A 284 30.36 24.44 -17.79
C HIS A 284 30.37 23.11 -18.57
N ALA A 285 31.56 22.64 -18.98
CA ALA A 285 31.72 21.40 -19.74
C ALA A 285 31.27 20.15 -18.96
N SER A 286 31.57 20.10 -17.64
CA SER A 286 31.20 18.98 -16.77
C SER A 286 29.70 18.97 -16.41
N PRO A 287 28.96 17.86 -16.63
CA PRO A 287 27.56 17.72 -16.23
C PRO A 287 27.34 17.77 -14.72
N VAL A 288 28.35 17.37 -13.93
CA VAL A 288 28.30 17.41 -12.45
C VAL A 288 28.17 18.84 -11.94
N TYR A 289 29.01 19.76 -12.46
CA TYR A 289 28.97 21.18 -12.06
C TYR A 289 27.71 21.87 -12.55
N ARG A 290 27.26 21.55 -13.77
CA ARG A 290 25.99 22.06 -14.30
C ARG A 290 24.82 21.62 -13.42
N SER A 291 24.76 20.34 -13.05
CA SER A 291 23.72 19.78 -12.19
C SER A 291 23.71 20.44 -10.81
N ALA A 292 24.88 20.61 -10.20
CA ALA A 292 25.01 21.28 -8.91
C ALA A 292 24.54 22.75 -8.97
N ALA A 293 24.87 23.47 -10.05
CA ALA A 293 24.37 24.84 -10.25
C ALA A 293 22.84 24.88 -10.38
N LEU A 294 22.23 23.96 -11.13
CA LEU A 294 20.77 23.84 -11.23
C LEU A 294 20.11 23.56 -9.87
N THR A 295 20.74 22.69 -9.05
CA THR A 295 20.29 22.44 -7.68
C THR A 295 20.33 23.71 -6.83
N ILE A 296 21.38 24.53 -6.93
CA ILE A 296 21.47 25.82 -6.24
C ILE A 296 20.37 26.78 -6.71
N TYR A 297 20.13 26.89 -8.03
CA TYR A 297 19.00 27.69 -8.54
C TYR A 297 17.67 27.21 -7.96
N ASN A 298 17.48 25.89 -7.88
CA ASN A 298 16.26 25.31 -7.36
C ASN A 298 16.06 25.59 -5.86
N THR A 299 17.12 25.52 -5.05
CA THR A 299 17.04 25.83 -3.61
C THR A 299 16.76 27.32 -3.36
N LEU A 300 17.40 28.20 -4.12
CA LEU A 300 17.15 29.65 -4.08
C LEU A 300 15.72 29.98 -4.49
N LEU A 301 15.23 29.32 -5.54
CA LEU A 301 13.88 29.49 -6.04
C LEU A 301 12.83 28.93 -5.07
N ALA A 302 13.08 27.81 -4.40
CA ALA A 302 12.16 27.20 -3.44
C ALA A 302 12.06 27.98 -2.11
N LYS A 303 12.91 28.98 -1.90
CA LYS A 303 12.98 29.74 -0.66
C LYS A 303 11.67 30.49 -0.35
N GLY A 304 11.22 30.37 0.90
CA GLY A 304 10.06 31.09 1.41
C GLY A 304 10.31 32.59 1.52
N THR A 305 9.35 33.40 1.07
CA THR A 305 9.36 34.87 1.14
C THR A 305 8.18 35.37 1.96
N LYS A 306 8.24 36.62 2.46
CA LYS A 306 7.16 37.15 3.31
C LYS A 306 5.97 37.60 2.49
N THR A 307 6.23 38.17 1.32
CA THR A 307 5.20 38.69 0.42
C THR A 307 5.29 38.07 -0.98
N PRO A 308 4.17 37.92 -1.70
CA PRO A 308 4.18 37.43 -3.08
C PRO A 308 5.00 38.33 -4.04
N ALA A 309 5.04 39.65 -3.79
CA ALA A 309 5.83 40.59 -4.57
C ALA A 309 7.35 40.37 -4.41
N GLU A 310 7.83 40.10 -3.18
CA GLU A 310 9.23 39.70 -2.95
C GLU A 310 9.56 38.42 -3.72
N LYS A 311 8.64 37.46 -3.76
CA LYS A 311 8.84 36.22 -4.53
C LYS A 311 9.05 36.49 -6.02
N LEU A 312 8.21 37.34 -6.61
CA LEU A 312 8.34 37.73 -8.02
C LEU A 312 9.64 38.47 -8.29
N GLN A 313 10.09 39.32 -7.36
CA GLN A 313 11.37 39.97 -7.47
C GLN A 313 12.52 38.94 -7.49
N VAL A 314 12.51 37.96 -6.59
CA VAL A 314 13.50 36.87 -6.58
C VAL A 314 13.50 36.11 -7.90
N MET A 315 12.32 35.73 -8.40
CA MET A 315 12.19 35.02 -9.68
C MET A 315 12.71 35.86 -10.85
N SER A 316 12.46 37.18 -10.84
CA SER A 316 12.95 38.10 -11.87
C SER A 316 14.46 38.28 -11.83
N VAL A 317 15.08 38.26 -10.64
CA VAL A 317 16.53 38.39 -10.46
C VAL A 317 17.24 37.10 -10.90
N LEU A 318 16.72 35.94 -10.53
CA LEU A 318 17.28 34.65 -10.97
C LEU A 318 17.12 34.43 -12.47
N ASN A 319 16.05 34.99 -13.06
CA ASN A 319 15.75 35.00 -14.50
C ASN A 319 15.99 33.65 -15.20
N VAL A 320 15.49 32.59 -14.58
CA VAL A 320 15.77 31.21 -14.97
C VAL A 320 15.35 30.92 -16.43
N MET A 321 14.25 31.54 -16.88
CA MET A 321 13.71 31.36 -18.23
C MET A 321 14.61 31.93 -19.34
N ALA A 322 15.61 32.77 -19.02
CA ALA A 322 16.54 33.29 -20.00
C ALA A 322 17.49 32.23 -20.57
N PHE A 323 17.79 31.16 -19.82
CA PHE A 323 18.79 30.17 -20.22
C PHE A 323 18.26 28.75 -20.40
N ILE A 324 17.20 28.32 -19.69
CA ILE A 324 16.63 26.96 -19.84
C ILE A 324 16.37 26.58 -21.31
N PRO A 325 15.71 27.41 -22.15
CA PRO A 325 15.40 27.01 -23.52
C PRO A 325 16.64 26.68 -24.36
N SER A 326 17.73 27.45 -24.18
CA SER A 326 18.98 27.24 -24.92
C SER A 326 19.69 25.98 -24.48
N ILE A 327 19.68 25.69 -23.18
CA ILE A 327 20.34 24.51 -22.61
C ILE A 327 19.60 23.25 -23.03
N GLU A 328 18.27 23.28 -23.00
CA GLU A 328 17.47 22.12 -23.41
C GLU A 328 17.72 21.77 -24.87
N GLN A 329 17.75 22.77 -25.77
CA GLN A 329 18.08 22.53 -27.18
C GLN A 329 19.47 21.91 -27.40
N ASN A 330 20.46 22.30 -26.60
CA ASN A 330 21.81 21.75 -26.68
C ASN A 330 21.89 20.32 -26.11
N SER A 331 21.16 20.04 -25.03
CA SER A 331 21.10 18.72 -24.40
C SER A 331 20.40 17.67 -25.28
N GLN A 332 19.39 18.06 -26.07
CA GLN A 332 18.67 17.15 -26.96
C GLN A 332 19.53 16.59 -28.12
N ARG A 333 20.61 17.29 -28.52
CA ARG A 333 21.46 16.88 -29.65
C ARG A 333 22.39 15.69 -29.34
N SER A 334 22.51 15.27 -28.08
CA SER A 334 23.46 14.23 -27.64
C SER A 334 23.07 12.78 -28.02
N GLY A 335 21.83 12.51 -28.43
CA GLY A 335 21.44 11.28 -29.17
C GLY A 335 21.76 9.89 -28.59
N LYS A 336 20.71 9.14 -28.20
CA LYS A 336 20.61 7.67 -27.97
C LYS A 336 21.54 6.95 -26.99
N SER A 337 22.71 7.48 -26.61
CA SER A 337 23.52 6.94 -25.51
C SER A 337 23.87 8.07 -24.56
N ARG A 338 22.96 8.35 -23.62
CA ARG A 338 23.16 9.36 -22.59
C ARG A 338 23.94 8.71 -21.44
N SER A 339 24.91 9.42 -20.88
CA SER A 339 25.50 8.98 -19.61
C SER A 339 24.48 9.21 -18.48
N SER A 340 24.58 8.43 -17.40
CA SER A 340 23.74 8.62 -16.19
C SER A 340 23.84 10.06 -15.65
N GLU A 341 25.00 10.72 -15.81
CA GLU A 341 25.20 12.11 -15.40
C GLU A 341 24.43 13.10 -16.28
N GLU A 342 24.30 12.83 -17.59
CA GLU A 342 23.50 13.65 -18.51
C GLU A 342 22.00 13.51 -18.25
N GLU A 343 21.54 12.32 -17.87
CA GLU A 343 20.14 12.09 -17.47
C GLU A 343 19.80 12.83 -16.18
N ARG A 344 20.65 12.70 -15.14
CA ARG A 344 20.54 13.49 -13.90
C ARG A 344 20.55 14.99 -14.14
N PHE A 345 21.36 15.45 -15.09
CA PHE A 345 21.38 16.86 -15.48
C PHE A 345 20.03 17.31 -16.08
N ARG A 346 19.46 16.52 -17.02
CA ARG A 346 18.14 16.81 -17.61
C ARG A 346 17.03 16.74 -16.57
N GLU A 347 17.09 15.78 -15.65
CA GLU A 347 16.15 15.65 -14.54
C GLU A 347 16.18 16.93 -13.67
N ASN A 348 17.37 17.41 -13.29
CA ASN A 348 17.51 18.65 -12.54
C ASN A 348 17.05 19.89 -13.33
N LEU A 349 17.21 19.90 -14.65
CA LEU A 349 16.71 20.98 -15.51
C LEU A 349 15.17 20.99 -15.57
N ALA A 350 14.55 19.82 -15.69
CA ALA A 350 13.10 19.66 -15.62
C ALA A 350 12.56 20.06 -14.23
N LYS A 351 13.23 19.65 -13.15
CA LYS A 351 12.91 20.08 -11.77
C LYS A 351 12.95 21.60 -11.64
N LEU A 352 13.98 22.26 -12.19
CA LEU A 352 14.09 23.71 -12.11
C LEU A 352 12.97 24.44 -12.87
N LEU A 353 12.63 23.98 -14.09
CA LEU A 353 11.47 24.51 -14.82
C LEU A 353 10.18 24.32 -14.03
N SER A 354 9.99 23.11 -13.48
CA SER A 354 8.82 22.74 -12.70
C SER A 354 8.66 23.63 -11.48
N SER A 355 9.73 23.82 -10.70
CA SER A 355 9.76 24.74 -9.56
C SER A 355 9.45 26.19 -9.95
N GLN A 356 9.96 26.66 -11.09
CA GLN A 356 9.69 28.03 -11.58
C GLN A 356 8.20 28.23 -11.84
N GLY A 357 7.58 27.28 -12.53
CA GLY A 357 6.14 27.33 -12.79
C GLY A 357 5.30 27.15 -11.51
N VAL A 358 5.67 26.22 -10.63
CA VAL A 358 4.93 25.94 -9.38
C VAL A 358 4.94 27.16 -8.46
N GLU A 359 6.08 27.82 -8.30
CA GLU A 359 6.16 29.04 -7.49
C GLU A 359 5.37 30.20 -8.13
N ALA A 360 5.37 30.33 -9.46
CA ALA A 360 4.54 31.31 -10.17
C ALA A 360 3.03 31.04 -9.94
N VAL A 361 2.62 29.78 -10.03
CA VAL A 361 1.24 29.32 -9.76
C VAL A 361 0.83 29.64 -8.32
N LYS A 362 1.70 29.38 -7.33
CA LYS A 362 1.43 29.70 -5.92
C LYS A 362 1.22 31.21 -5.71
N VAL A 363 2.06 32.05 -6.32
CA VAL A 363 1.91 33.51 -6.26
C VAL A 363 0.59 33.97 -6.91
N TYR A 364 0.22 33.37 -8.05
CA TYR A 364 -1.03 33.66 -8.75
C TYR A 364 -2.26 33.30 -7.90
N GLU A 365 -2.23 32.16 -7.20
CA GLU A 365 -3.34 31.67 -6.36
C GLU A 365 -3.45 32.38 -5.00
N ASP A 366 -2.37 32.99 -4.50
CA ASP A 366 -2.39 33.69 -3.21
C ASP A 366 -3.36 34.87 -3.22
N SER A 367 -4.30 34.86 -2.26
CA SER A 367 -5.31 35.91 -2.08
C SER A 367 -4.71 37.28 -1.74
N ARG A 368 -3.48 37.31 -1.23
CA ARG A 368 -2.77 38.54 -0.83
C ARG A 368 -2.10 39.26 -2.00
N THR A 369 -2.04 38.63 -3.17
CA THR A 369 -1.38 39.17 -4.37
C THR A 369 -2.23 40.29 -5.00
N ASP A 370 -1.61 41.42 -5.31
CA ASP A 370 -2.23 42.52 -6.07
C ASP A 370 -2.35 42.19 -7.57
N ASP A 371 -3.18 42.92 -8.31
CA ASP A 371 -3.46 42.60 -9.72
C ASP A 371 -2.24 42.73 -10.64
N THR A 372 -1.29 43.63 -10.32
CA THR A 372 -0.07 43.79 -11.12
C THR A 372 0.88 42.62 -10.92
N SER A 373 1.10 42.22 -9.66
CA SER A 373 1.87 41.03 -9.31
C SER A 373 1.23 39.76 -9.85
N ARG A 374 -0.11 39.65 -9.80
CA ARG A 374 -0.85 38.50 -10.35
C ARG A 374 -0.64 38.37 -11.86
N SER A 375 -0.71 39.48 -12.58
CA SER A 375 -0.46 39.51 -14.03
C SER A 375 0.99 39.13 -14.38
N GLN A 376 1.95 39.58 -13.57
CA GLN A 376 3.36 39.21 -13.75
C GLN A 376 3.62 37.73 -13.46
N ALA A 377 3.02 37.17 -12.40
CA ALA A 377 3.10 35.75 -12.06
C ALA A 377 2.48 34.88 -13.16
N GLU A 378 1.33 35.30 -13.67
CA GLU A 378 0.65 34.64 -14.78
C GLU A 378 1.52 34.60 -16.04
N LYS A 379 2.20 35.71 -16.38
CA LYS A 379 3.15 35.76 -17.50
C LYS A 379 4.30 34.75 -17.32
N LEU A 380 4.95 34.75 -16.15
CA LEU A 380 6.06 33.84 -15.86
C LEU A 380 5.63 32.37 -15.91
N TRP A 381 4.43 32.05 -15.42
CA TRP A 381 3.86 30.71 -15.52
C TRP A 381 3.64 30.30 -16.99
N TYR A 382 3.07 31.15 -17.84
CA TYR A 382 2.85 30.78 -19.24
C TYR A 382 4.13 30.55 -20.03
N GLU A 383 5.19 31.31 -19.75
CA GLU A 383 6.49 31.12 -20.40
C GLU A 383 7.05 29.70 -20.16
N THR A 384 6.65 29.02 -19.07
CA THR A 384 7.08 27.63 -18.78
C THR A 384 6.35 26.55 -19.59
N LEU A 385 5.11 26.81 -20.04
CA LEU A 385 4.24 25.76 -20.58
C LEU A 385 4.76 25.09 -21.87
N PRO A 386 5.35 25.81 -22.84
CA PRO A 386 5.89 25.16 -24.04
C PRO A 386 7.06 24.22 -23.74
N LEU A 387 7.89 24.54 -22.75
CA LEU A 387 9.00 23.68 -22.33
C LEU A 387 8.51 22.51 -21.48
N LEU A 388 7.45 22.70 -20.71
CA LEU A 388 6.82 21.63 -19.94
C LEU A 388 6.45 20.44 -20.84
N ILE A 389 5.82 20.70 -21.99
CA ILE A 389 5.48 19.63 -22.96
C ILE A 389 6.74 18.89 -23.43
N LYS A 390 7.84 19.60 -23.70
CA LYS A 390 9.10 18.97 -24.16
C LYS A 390 9.73 18.05 -23.12
N PHE A 391 9.70 18.43 -21.83
CA PHE A 391 10.20 17.57 -20.76
C PHE A 391 9.27 16.39 -20.48
N LEU A 392 7.95 16.59 -20.61
CA LEU A 392 6.99 15.48 -20.56
C LEU A 392 7.17 14.53 -21.75
N GLU A 393 7.60 15.01 -22.92
CA GLU A 393 7.90 14.18 -24.10
C GLU A 393 9.20 13.34 -23.94
N ASP A 394 10.04 13.59 -22.92
CA ASP A 394 11.35 12.94 -22.80
C ASP A 394 11.25 11.40 -22.71
N PRO A 395 12.21 10.67 -23.33
CA PRO A 395 12.28 9.22 -23.18
C PRO A 395 12.49 8.75 -21.73
N SER A 396 13.22 9.51 -20.91
CA SER A 396 13.46 9.19 -19.50
C SER A 396 12.25 9.54 -18.65
N ASP A 397 11.69 8.52 -17.99
CA ASP A 397 10.54 8.70 -17.11
C ASP A 397 10.87 9.55 -15.86
N GLU A 398 12.12 9.57 -15.40
CA GLU A 398 12.56 10.47 -14.31
C GLU A 398 12.46 11.95 -14.71
N VAL A 399 12.84 12.28 -15.96
CA VAL A 399 12.75 13.64 -16.49
C VAL A 399 11.29 14.08 -16.63
N ALA A 400 10.43 13.20 -17.14
CA ALA A 400 9.00 13.48 -17.23
C ALA A 400 8.38 13.65 -15.82
N ALA A 401 8.72 12.77 -14.88
CA ALA A 401 8.23 12.83 -13.50
C ALA A 401 8.65 14.11 -12.76
N ALA A 402 9.87 14.61 -13.02
CA ALA A 402 10.35 15.89 -12.50
C ALA A 402 9.50 17.09 -12.97
N ALA A 403 8.91 17.02 -14.16
CA ALA A 403 8.06 18.07 -14.73
C ALA A 403 6.58 17.97 -14.30
N THR A 404 6.12 16.79 -13.85
CA THR A 404 4.73 16.52 -13.46
C THR A 404 4.16 17.43 -12.36
N PRO A 405 4.90 17.90 -11.33
CA PRO A 405 4.35 18.80 -10.32
C PRO A 405 3.74 20.09 -10.91
N LEU A 406 4.41 20.71 -11.88
CA LEU A 406 3.90 21.89 -12.58
C LEU A 406 2.64 21.58 -13.40
N LEU A 407 2.61 20.43 -14.09
CA LEU A 407 1.42 19.99 -14.82
C LEU A 407 0.22 19.83 -13.86
N ASN A 408 0.42 19.15 -12.73
CA ASN A 408 -0.62 18.92 -11.73
C ASN A 408 -1.18 20.22 -11.15
N ASP A 409 -0.30 21.18 -10.82
CA ASP A 409 -0.67 22.50 -10.32
C ASP A 409 -1.46 23.30 -11.37
N THR A 410 -0.98 23.28 -12.61
CA THR A 410 -1.66 23.90 -13.76
C THR A 410 -3.06 23.33 -13.94
N MET A 411 -3.19 22.01 -13.99
CA MET A 411 -4.47 21.34 -14.14
C MET A 411 -5.40 21.57 -12.94
N ARG A 412 -4.87 21.60 -11.71
CA ARG A 412 -5.64 21.91 -10.51
C ARG A 412 -6.29 23.28 -10.62
N LEU A 413 -5.53 24.31 -11.03
CA LEU A 413 -6.04 25.67 -11.17
C LEU A 413 -7.18 25.72 -12.19
N TYR A 414 -7.03 25.11 -13.36
CA TYR A 414 -8.09 25.11 -14.38
C TYR A 414 -9.31 24.29 -13.97
N LYS A 415 -9.13 23.15 -13.28
CA LYS A 415 -10.25 22.39 -12.68
C LYS A 415 -11.01 23.23 -11.65
N LYS A 416 -10.30 24.00 -10.81
CA LYS A 416 -10.88 24.92 -9.82
C LYS A 416 -11.66 26.05 -10.50
N ALA A 417 -11.09 26.65 -11.55
CA ALA A 417 -11.73 27.72 -12.32
C ALA A 417 -13.01 27.23 -13.03
N ARG A 418 -12.97 26.04 -13.65
CA ARG A 418 -14.15 25.40 -14.23
C ARG A 418 -15.24 25.17 -13.20
N LYS A 419 -14.88 24.62 -12.04
CA LYS A 419 -15.84 24.34 -10.96
C LYS A 419 -16.50 25.60 -10.41
N ALA A 420 -15.81 26.73 -10.43
CA ALA A 420 -16.37 28.02 -10.00
C ALA A 420 -17.39 28.59 -11.02
N ASN A 421 -17.19 28.34 -12.31
CA ASN A 421 -17.96 28.94 -13.41
C ASN A 421 -18.54 27.88 -14.36
N GLU A 422 -19.21 26.86 -13.83
CA GLU A 422 -19.55 25.62 -14.56
C GLU A 422 -20.32 25.82 -15.88
N SER A 423 -21.14 26.87 -15.99
CA SER A 423 -21.96 27.18 -17.19
C SER A 423 -21.35 28.20 -18.14
N THR A 424 -20.36 28.99 -17.71
CA THR A 424 -19.78 30.11 -18.49
C THR A 424 -18.29 29.95 -18.75
N PHE A 425 -17.65 28.94 -18.15
CA PHE A 425 -16.23 28.69 -18.32
C PHE A 425 -15.91 28.22 -19.74
N GLN A 426 -15.12 29.02 -20.44
CA GLN A 426 -14.49 28.67 -21.71
C GLN A 426 -12.99 28.85 -21.55
N LEU A 427 -12.20 27.88 -22.03
CA LEU A 427 -10.76 28.07 -22.07
C LEU A 427 -10.43 29.12 -23.13
N PRO A 428 -9.62 30.14 -22.80
CA PRO A 428 -8.96 30.96 -23.80
C PRO A 428 -8.24 30.10 -24.84
N GLN A 429 -8.28 30.51 -26.10
CA GLN A 429 -7.80 29.73 -27.24
C GLN A 429 -6.37 29.22 -27.05
N ASP A 430 -5.45 30.08 -26.63
CA ASP A 430 -4.05 29.73 -26.40
C ASP A 430 -3.88 28.59 -25.37
N LYS A 431 -4.77 28.54 -24.37
CA LYS A 431 -4.77 27.51 -23.32
C LYS A 431 -5.40 26.21 -23.81
N ALA A 432 -6.44 26.31 -24.65
CA ALA A 432 -7.01 25.15 -25.30
C ALA A 432 -6.00 24.48 -26.25
N ASP A 433 -5.19 25.27 -26.97
CA ASP A 433 -4.13 24.76 -27.85
C ASP A 433 -2.98 24.09 -27.07
N PHE A 434 -2.64 24.60 -25.89
CA PHE A 434 -1.73 23.91 -24.95
C PHE A 434 -2.28 22.53 -24.56
N PHE A 435 -3.52 22.45 -24.07
CA PHE A 435 -4.10 21.16 -23.67
C PHE A 435 -4.32 20.21 -24.84
N ARG A 436 -4.56 20.71 -26.05
CA ARG A 436 -4.60 19.88 -27.27
C ARG A 436 -3.24 19.24 -27.51
N THR A 437 -2.19 20.05 -27.56
CA THR A 437 -0.81 19.57 -27.81
C THR A 437 -0.37 18.59 -26.72
N LEU A 438 -0.70 18.88 -25.46
CA LEU A 438 -0.44 17.97 -24.34
C LEU A 438 -1.14 16.63 -24.54
N LEU A 439 -2.44 16.65 -24.87
CA LEU A 439 -3.23 15.44 -25.04
C LEU A 439 -2.72 14.59 -26.23
N GLU A 440 -2.36 15.23 -27.35
CA GLU A 440 -1.74 14.56 -28.51
C GLU A 440 -0.41 13.88 -28.12
N THR A 441 0.42 14.57 -27.35
CA THR A 441 1.72 14.06 -26.88
C THR A 441 1.52 12.88 -25.94
N GLN A 442 0.62 12.99 -24.96
CA GLN A 442 0.33 11.93 -23.99
C GLN A 442 -0.24 10.68 -24.67
N VAL A 443 -1.17 10.85 -25.62
CA VAL A 443 -1.74 9.74 -26.39
C VAL A 443 -0.65 9.03 -27.20
N LYS A 444 0.24 9.77 -27.85
CA LYS A 444 1.38 9.20 -28.59
C LYS A 444 2.31 8.41 -27.67
N GLN A 445 2.58 8.90 -26.46
CA GLN A 445 3.42 8.22 -25.47
C GLN A 445 2.78 6.96 -24.85
N MET A 446 1.45 6.79 -24.95
CA MET A 446 0.79 5.54 -24.56
C MET A 446 1.01 4.41 -25.58
N GLN A 447 1.49 4.72 -26.78
CA GLN A 447 1.78 3.73 -27.81
C GLN A 447 2.98 2.85 -27.39
N TRP A 448 2.92 1.56 -27.71
CA TRP A 448 4.09 0.69 -27.67
C TRP A 448 5.22 1.24 -28.54
N ARG A 449 6.46 1.14 -28.04
CA ARG A 449 7.65 1.53 -28.81
C ARG A 449 7.96 0.48 -29.86
N ASP A 450 8.57 0.90 -30.96
CA ASP A 450 8.93 0.00 -32.07
C ASP A 450 10.09 -0.95 -31.73
N ASP A 451 10.88 -0.63 -30.71
CA ASP A 451 12.02 -1.40 -30.22
C ASP A 451 11.68 -2.37 -29.08
N MET A 452 10.45 -2.32 -28.57
CA MET A 452 9.98 -3.12 -27.45
C MET A 452 9.16 -4.30 -27.97
N PRO A 453 9.56 -5.56 -27.71
CA PRO A 453 8.73 -6.72 -28.05
C PRO A 453 7.45 -6.70 -27.21
N TRP A 454 6.40 -7.33 -27.71
CA TRP A 454 5.14 -7.45 -26.96
C TRP A 454 5.12 -8.75 -26.17
N GLY A 455 4.64 -8.71 -24.92
CA GLY A 455 4.38 -9.88 -24.10
C GLY A 455 3.69 -9.52 -22.79
N LEU A 456 3.37 -10.53 -21.99
CA LEU A 456 2.69 -10.40 -20.70
C LEU A 456 3.65 -10.54 -19.49
N GLY A 457 4.96 -10.68 -19.74
CA GLY A 457 5.98 -10.76 -18.69
C GLY A 457 6.06 -12.12 -17.99
N GLY A 458 5.60 -13.20 -18.63
CA GLY A 458 5.83 -14.57 -18.16
C GLY A 458 7.28 -15.03 -18.35
N GLU A 459 7.63 -16.20 -17.80
CA GLU A 459 9.02 -16.72 -17.79
C GLU A 459 9.63 -16.87 -19.21
N ASP A 460 8.80 -17.24 -20.20
CA ASP A 460 9.20 -17.42 -21.60
C ASP A 460 8.98 -16.16 -22.47
N SER A 461 8.64 -15.02 -21.86
CA SER A 461 8.33 -13.77 -22.56
C SER A 461 9.58 -13.11 -23.15
N GLU A 462 9.49 -12.64 -24.40
CA GLU A 462 10.57 -11.87 -25.04
C GLU A 462 10.76 -10.47 -24.44
N ILE A 463 9.73 -9.90 -23.80
CA ILE A 463 9.83 -8.63 -23.08
C ILE A 463 10.30 -8.86 -21.65
N ASP A 464 11.27 -8.05 -21.23
CA ASP A 464 11.73 -7.99 -19.86
C ASP A 464 10.62 -7.47 -18.91
N ALA A 465 10.49 -8.12 -17.75
CA ALA A 465 9.41 -7.81 -16.81
C ALA A 465 9.51 -6.39 -16.23
N GLU A 466 10.72 -5.87 -16.01
CA GLU A 466 10.96 -4.51 -15.50
C GLU A 466 10.60 -3.46 -16.57
N ASP A 467 10.96 -3.73 -17.83
CA ASP A 467 10.58 -2.88 -18.98
C ASP A 467 9.05 -2.82 -19.17
N LEU A 468 8.37 -3.96 -19.05
CA LEU A 468 6.90 -4.04 -19.12
C LEU A 468 6.24 -3.28 -17.96
N GLU A 469 6.71 -3.48 -16.73
CA GLU A 469 6.20 -2.79 -15.55
C GLU A 469 6.35 -1.28 -15.68
N THR A 470 7.54 -0.82 -16.07
CA THR A 470 7.84 0.60 -16.32
C THR A 470 6.89 1.20 -17.36
N PHE A 471 6.63 0.48 -18.46
CA PHE A 471 5.68 0.92 -19.48
C PHE A 471 4.23 1.00 -18.96
N MET A 472 3.80 0.02 -18.15
CA MET A 472 2.46 0.01 -17.57
C MET A 472 2.27 1.14 -16.53
N GLU A 473 3.28 1.42 -15.71
CA GLU A 473 3.28 2.56 -14.81
C GLU A 473 3.19 3.89 -15.57
N LYS A 474 3.94 4.01 -16.67
CA LYS A 474 3.87 5.16 -17.57
C LYS A 474 2.45 5.34 -18.14
N ARG A 475 1.81 4.29 -18.65
CA ARG A 475 0.41 4.34 -19.12
C ARG A 475 -0.56 4.79 -18.01
N LYS A 476 -0.38 4.28 -16.79
CA LYS A 476 -1.21 4.65 -15.62
C LYS A 476 -1.06 6.14 -15.25
N ARG A 477 0.17 6.65 -15.25
CA ARG A 477 0.48 8.08 -15.05
C ARG A 477 -0.21 8.93 -16.13
N LEU A 478 0.06 8.64 -17.40
CA LEU A 478 -0.50 9.36 -18.54
C LEU A 478 -2.03 9.34 -18.53
N LYS A 479 -2.65 8.21 -18.19
CA LYS A 479 -4.12 8.11 -18.07
C LYS A 479 -4.66 9.09 -17.03
N THR A 480 -4.00 9.22 -15.88
CA THR A 480 -4.41 10.14 -14.81
C THR A 480 -4.32 11.60 -15.26
N GLU A 481 -3.32 11.93 -16.08
CA GLU A 481 -3.17 13.26 -16.67
C GLU A 481 -4.25 13.51 -17.75
N ILE A 482 -4.52 12.55 -18.62
CA ILE A 482 -5.63 12.60 -19.60
C ILE A 482 -6.99 12.78 -18.90
N ASP A 483 -7.23 12.02 -17.82
CA ASP A 483 -8.42 12.14 -16.95
C ASP A 483 -8.58 13.58 -16.45
N GLY A 484 -7.46 14.24 -16.15
CA GLY A 484 -7.49 15.62 -15.72
C GLY A 484 -7.77 16.62 -16.84
N VAL A 485 -7.34 16.36 -18.09
CA VAL A 485 -7.69 17.19 -19.26
C VAL A 485 -9.18 17.04 -19.57
N ALA A 486 -9.72 15.82 -19.55
CA ALA A 486 -11.14 15.56 -19.73
C ALA A 486 -11.99 16.27 -18.66
N ALA A 487 -11.49 16.36 -17.42
CA ALA A 487 -12.12 17.11 -16.33
C ALA A 487 -12.00 18.64 -16.47
N ILE A 488 -11.19 19.16 -17.40
CA ILE A 488 -11.07 20.60 -17.71
C ILE A 488 -11.91 20.95 -18.94
N ASP A 489 -11.73 20.23 -20.04
CA ASP A 489 -12.48 20.41 -21.29
C ASP A 489 -12.89 19.04 -21.87
N PRO A 490 -14.13 18.58 -21.58
CA PRO A 490 -14.60 17.30 -22.10
C PRO A 490 -14.79 17.33 -23.61
N SER A 491 -15.07 18.49 -24.19
CA SER A 491 -15.33 18.60 -25.63
C SER A 491 -14.06 18.40 -26.44
N LEU A 492 -12.95 19.02 -26.01
CA LEU A 492 -11.62 18.83 -26.58
C LEU A 492 -11.19 17.36 -26.48
N PHE A 493 -11.30 16.78 -25.28
CA PHE A 493 -10.97 15.37 -25.04
C PHE A 493 -11.76 14.44 -25.96
N ASN A 494 -13.09 14.56 -25.97
CA ASN A 494 -13.95 13.69 -26.76
C ASN A 494 -13.64 13.82 -28.26
N ASN A 495 -13.56 15.03 -28.80
CA ASN A 495 -13.30 15.23 -30.23
C ASN A 495 -11.96 14.62 -30.66
N MET A 496 -10.91 14.77 -29.85
CA MET A 496 -9.59 14.27 -30.20
C MET A 496 -9.48 12.75 -30.07
N ILE A 497 -9.93 12.17 -28.94
CA ILE A 497 -9.82 10.74 -28.68
C ILE A 497 -10.77 9.94 -29.56
N ILE A 498 -12.04 10.37 -29.70
CA ILE A 498 -12.99 9.71 -30.61
C ILE A 498 -12.46 9.80 -32.04
N GLY A 499 -11.98 10.97 -32.46
CA GLY A 499 -11.43 11.17 -33.80
C GLY A 499 -10.28 10.21 -34.10
N PHE A 500 -9.32 10.09 -33.19
CA PHE A 500 -8.18 9.16 -33.30
C PHE A 500 -8.64 7.70 -33.40
N ILE A 501 -9.54 7.25 -32.51
CA ILE A 501 -10.01 5.86 -32.49
C ILE A 501 -10.78 5.53 -33.78
N LEU A 502 -11.72 6.39 -34.18
CA LEU A 502 -12.55 6.14 -35.36
C LEU A 502 -11.74 6.18 -36.66
N ASP A 503 -10.73 7.04 -36.78
CA ASP A 503 -9.82 7.08 -37.93
C ASP A 503 -9.12 5.72 -38.13
N ILE A 504 -8.62 5.13 -37.04
CA ILE A 504 -7.96 3.83 -37.07
C ILE A 504 -8.95 2.72 -37.44
N TYR A 505 -10.12 2.64 -36.79
CA TYR A 505 -11.10 1.61 -37.11
C TYR A 505 -11.66 1.73 -38.53
N ASN A 506 -11.87 2.95 -39.05
CA ASN A 506 -12.27 3.17 -40.44
C ASN A 506 -11.16 2.74 -41.43
N THR A 507 -9.90 2.98 -41.08
CA THR A 507 -8.75 2.56 -41.90
C THR A 507 -8.66 1.03 -41.95
N ILE A 508 -8.76 0.35 -40.81
CA ILE A 508 -8.77 -1.13 -40.75
C ILE A 508 -9.95 -1.69 -41.55
N GLN A 509 -11.15 -1.10 -41.43
CA GLN A 509 -12.33 -1.59 -42.16
C GLN A 509 -12.22 -1.41 -43.68
N SER A 510 -11.63 -0.31 -44.14
CA SER A 510 -11.59 0.03 -45.58
C SER A 510 -10.37 -0.54 -46.30
N GLN A 511 -9.22 -0.63 -45.63
CA GLN A 511 -7.94 -1.01 -46.23
C GLN A 511 -7.38 -2.34 -45.67
N GLY A 512 -8.03 -2.92 -44.66
CA GLY A 512 -7.59 -4.14 -43.98
C GLY A 512 -6.59 -3.88 -42.85
N TYR A 513 -6.29 -4.93 -42.06
CA TYR A 513 -5.40 -4.83 -40.90
C TYR A 513 -3.94 -4.47 -41.25
N GLY A 514 -3.48 -4.74 -42.48
CA GLY A 514 -2.12 -4.39 -42.91
C GLY A 514 -1.86 -2.88 -43.10
N ALA A 515 -2.90 -2.05 -43.12
CA ALA A 515 -2.79 -0.60 -43.30
C ALA A 515 -2.40 0.15 -42.01
N VAL A 516 -2.56 -0.48 -40.84
CA VAL A 516 -2.28 0.12 -39.53
C VAL A 516 -1.30 -0.78 -38.78
N PRO A 517 -0.18 -0.27 -38.25
CA PRO A 517 0.73 -1.07 -37.44
C PRO A 517 0.06 -1.50 -36.13
N TRP A 518 0.46 -2.66 -35.60
CA TRP A 518 -0.22 -3.27 -34.45
C TRP A 518 -0.17 -2.37 -33.21
N GLN A 519 0.89 -1.58 -33.03
CA GLN A 519 1.05 -0.65 -31.91
C GLN A 519 -0.04 0.44 -31.93
N ARG A 520 -0.40 0.94 -33.12
CA ARG A 520 -1.48 1.93 -33.26
C ARG A 520 -2.85 1.28 -33.15
N ALA A 521 -3.03 0.08 -33.71
CA ALA A 521 -4.27 -0.67 -33.58
C ALA A 521 -4.55 -1.01 -32.11
N GLU A 522 -3.56 -1.53 -31.37
CA GLU A 522 -3.64 -1.81 -29.94
C GLU A 522 -3.97 -0.54 -29.15
N LEU A 523 -3.31 0.59 -29.45
CA LEU A 523 -3.58 1.84 -28.77
C LEU A 523 -5.04 2.31 -28.97
N ALA A 524 -5.62 2.16 -30.16
CA ALA A 524 -7.02 2.51 -30.40
C ALA A 524 -7.98 1.65 -29.56
N VAL A 525 -7.70 0.35 -29.43
CA VAL A 525 -8.48 -0.56 -28.60
C VAL A 525 -8.27 -0.28 -27.11
N TYR A 526 -7.03 0.02 -26.69
CA TYR A 526 -6.73 0.44 -25.31
C TYR A 526 -7.44 1.74 -24.93
N LEU A 527 -7.43 2.75 -25.81
CA LEU A 527 -8.17 3.99 -25.60
C LEU A 527 -9.68 3.74 -25.52
N THR A 528 -10.21 2.82 -26.34
CA THR A 528 -11.61 2.37 -26.23
C THR A 528 -11.89 1.70 -24.88
N TYR A 529 -10.96 0.86 -24.41
CA TYR A 529 -11.04 0.17 -23.12
C TYR A 529 -11.08 1.15 -21.95
N ILE A 530 -10.31 2.25 -21.97
CA ILE A 530 -10.29 3.24 -20.87
C ILE A 530 -11.31 4.38 -21.04
N TYR A 531 -11.88 4.60 -22.23
CA TYR A 531 -12.76 5.74 -22.52
C TYR A 531 -13.94 5.87 -21.55
N GLY A 532 -14.59 4.75 -21.21
CA GLY A 532 -15.73 4.72 -20.29
C GLY A 532 -15.35 5.03 -18.83
N GLU A 533 -14.10 4.74 -18.42
CA GLU A 533 -13.59 5.16 -17.11
C GLU A 533 -13.36 6.66 -17.06
N ILE A 534 -12.72 7.21 -18.11
CA ILE A 534 -12.32 8.62 -18.16
C ILE A 534 -13.55 9.53 -18.10
N ASN A 535 -14.56 9.21 -18.91
CA ASN A 535 -15.81 9.96 -18.94
C ASN A 535 -16.74 9.68 -17.75
N LYS A 536 -16.35 8.77 -16.83
CA LYS A 536 -17.17 8.33 -15.69
C LYS A 536 -18.60 7.96 -16.11
N SER A 537 -18.77 7.48 -17.34
CA SER A 537 -20.07 7.14 -17.92
C SER A 537 -20.70 5.92 -17.25
N GLY A 538 -19.93 5.23 -16.39
CA GLY A 538 -20.32 3.95 -15.80
C GLY A 538 -20.27 2.84 -16.85
N LEU A 539 -20.60 1.63 -16.41
CA LEU A 539 -20.74 0.45 -17.29
C LEU A 539 -22.21 0.14 -17.59
N SER A 540 -23.14 1.03 -17.21
CA SER A 540 -24.58 0.81 -17.37
C SER A 540 -25.07 1.18 -18.77
N LYS A 541 -26.30 0.80 -19.10
CA LYS A 541 -26.88 0.99 -20.45
C LYS A 541 -26.94 2.46 -20.88
N GLU A 542 -27.07 3.39 -19.92
CA GLU A 542 -27.07 4.85 -20.15
C GLU A 542 -25.71 5.38 -20.64
N ALA A 543 -24.63 4.61 -20.49
CA ALA A 543 -23.31 4.95 -21.01
C ALA A 543 -23.25 4.82 -22.54
N PHE A 544 -24.02 3.89 -23.11
CA PHE A 544 -23.94 3.51 -24.51
C PHE A 544 -25.06 4.10 -25.38
N PHE A 545 -26.24 4.33 -24.78
CA PHE A 545 -27.44 4.78 -25.49
C PHE A 545 -27.93 6.11 -24.92
N ASP A 546 -28.46 6.98 -25.80
CA ASP A 546 -29.13 8.19 -25.38
C ASP A 546 -30.60 7.92 -25.08
N ILE A 547 -30.86 7.54 -23.83
CA ILE A 547 -32.17 7.11 -23.36
C ILE A 547 -32.97 8.31 -22.87
N PRO A 548 -34.22 8.54 -23.35
CA PRO A 548 -35.08 9.63 -22.89
C PRO A 548 -35.30 9.62 -21.36
N ALA A 549 -35.40 10.81 -20.76
CA ALA A 549 -35.52 10.97 -19.30
C ALA A 549 -36.75 10.25 -18.70
N GLU A 550 -37.84 10.17 -19.47
CA GLU A 550 -39.06 9.43 -19.12
C GLU A 550 -38.79 7.94 -18.93
N VAL A 551 -38.07 7.33 -19.88
CA VAL A 551 -37.68 5.92 -19.84
C VAL A 551 -36.68 5.67 -18.70
N GLN A 552 -35.75 6.60 -18.46
CA GLN A 552 -34.82 6.50 -17.33
C GLN A 552 -35.55 6.53 -15.97
N ASN A 553 -36.54 7.40 -15.82
CA ASN A 553 -37.35 7.49 -14.61
C ASN A 553 -38.20 6.24 -14.43
N ALA A 554 -38.83 5.75 -15.50
CA ALA A 554 -39.56 4.49 -15.49
C ALA A 554 -38.67 3.30 -15.10
N VAL A 555 -37.44 3.19 -15.63
CA VAL A 555 -36.49 2.14 -15.23
C VAL A 555 -36.11 2.26 -13.74
N ARG A 556 -35.91 3.47 -13.24
CA ARG A 556 -35.62 3.71 -11.81
C ARG A 556 -36.78 3.33 -10.91
N GLU A 557 -38.00 3.67 -11.29
CA GLU A 557 -39.22 3.28 -10.57
C GLU A 557 -39.42 1.76 -10.60
N ARG A 558 -39.31 1.12 -11.78
CA ARG A 558 -39.35 -0.34 -11.91
C ARG A 558 -38.33 -1.03 -11.01
N ASN A 559 -37.10 -0.52 -10.95
CA ASN A 559 -36.06 -1.07 -10.07
C ASN A 559 -36.36 -0.84 -8.58
N ARG A 560 -36.94 0.31 -8.22
CA ARG A 560 -37.36 0.62 -6.85
C ARG A 560 -38.49 -0.31 -6.40
N GLU A 561 -39.56 -0.42 -7.19
CA GLU A 561 -40.71 -1.30 -6.93
C GLU A 561 -40.26 -2.75 -6.81
N ARG A 562 -39.36 -3.21 -7.70
CA ARG A 562 -38.78 -4.56 -7.62
C ARG A 562 -37.99 -4.76 -6.33
N ASN A 563 -37.15 -3.81 -5.93
CA ASN A 563 -36.35 -3.92 -4.69
C ASN A 563 -37.22 -3.87 -3.43
N GLU A 564 -38.28 -3.06 -3.44
CA GLU A 564 -39.27 -3.01 -2.36
C GLU A 564 -40.05 -4.33 -2.27
N ALA A 565 -40.47 -4.91 -3.41
CA ALA A 565 -41.10 -6.23 -3.46
C ALA A 565 -40.17 -7.33 -2.91
N PHE A 566 -38.90 -7.35 -3.29
CA PHE A 566 -37.91 -8.28 -2.71
C PHE A 566 -37.74 -8.11 -1.20
N ARG A 567 -37.67 -6.86 -0.72
CA ARG A 567 -37.55 -6.58 0.73
C ARG A 567 -38.79 -7.01 1.49
N ASN A 568 -39.98 -6.76 0.95
CA ASN A 568 -41.24 -7.16 1.55
C ASN A 568 -41.38 -8.69 1.59
N ARG A 569 -40.99 -9.37 0.51
CA ARG A 569 -40.92 -10.83 0.45
C ARG A 569 -39.95 -11.38 1.49
N ALA A 570 -38.74 -10.85 1.58
CA ALA A 570 -37.76 -11.26 2.59
C ALA A 570 -38.27 -11.06 4.03
N ASN A 571 -39.01 -9.98 4.28
CA ASN A 571 -39.61 -9.71 5.59
C ASN A 571 -40.79 -10.65 5.92
N ALA A 572 -41.63 -10.99 4.93
CA ALA A 572 -42.72 -11.94 5.09
C ALA A 572 -42.19 -13.35 5.39
N ILE A 573 -41.12 -13.77 4.69
CA ILE A 573 -40.41 -15.03 4.94
C ILE A 573 -39.89 -15.08 6.38
N LYS A 574 -39.24 -14.00 6.85
CA LYS A 574 -38.72 -13.93 8.22
C LYS A 574 -39.81 -14.07 9.29
N LYS A 575 -41.04 -13.63 9.01
CA LYS A 575 -42.19 -13.73 9.92
C LYS A 575 -42.92 -15.07 9.88
N GLY A 576 -42.47 -16.03 9.05
CA GLY A 576 -43.15 -17.31 8.89
C GLY A 576 -44.51 -17.21 8.20
N GLU A 577 -44.79 -16.10 7.51
CA GLU A 577 -46.02 -15.90 6.74
C GLU A 577 -45.97 -16.71 5.44
N SER A 578 -47.10 -17.31 5.04
CA SER A 578 -47.23 -18.01 3.76
C SER A 578 -47.04 -17.02 2.62
N VAL A 579 -45.91 -17.12 1.92
CA VAL A 579 -45.59 -16.35 0.72
C VAL A 579 -46.24 -17.01 -0.50
N GLY A 580 -47.55 -17.24 -0.44
CA GLY A 580 -48.30 -17.63 -1.63
C GLY A 580 -48.20 -16.53 -2.69
N SER A 581 -47.87 -16.91 -3.93
CA SER A 581 -47.79 -16.09 -5.17
C SER A 581 -47.87 -14.57 -4.97
N MET A 582 -46.89 -13.99 -4.27
CA MET A 582 -46.79 -12.54 -4.19
C MET A 582 -46.30 -12.08 -5.56
N ASP A 583 -47.22 -11.58 -6.39
CA ASP A 583 -46.96 -11.25 -7.79
C ASP A 583 -45.81 -10.24 -7.87
N MET A 584 -44.68 -10.71 -8.38
CA MET A 584 -43.55 -9.84 -8.68
C MET A 584 -43.98 -8.89 -9.81
N PRO A 585 -43.65 -7.59 -9.72
CA PRO A 585 -43.91 -6.66 -10.81
C PRO A 585 -43.25 -7.18 -12.11
N ASN A 586 -44.06 -7.59 -13.07
CA ASN A 586 -43.62 -8.07 -14.38
C ASN A 586 -43.76 -6.93 -15.38
N TYR A 587 -42.64 -6.40 -15.87
CA TYR A 587 -42.63 -5.34 -16.88
C TYR A 587 -42.08 -5.87 -18.19
N ASP A 588 -42.65 -5.40 -19.29
CA ASP A 588 -42.10 -5.69 -20.62
C ASP A 588 -40.65 -5.22 -20.72
N PRO A 589 -39.74 -6.06 -21.28
CA PRO A 589 -38.36 -5.69 -21.51
C PRO A 589 -38.28 -4.45 -22.39
N ILE A 590 -37.57 -3.42 -21.91
CA ILE A 590 -37.30 -2.24 -22.73
C ILE A 590 -36.22 -2.62 -23.72
N ASP A 591 -36.54 -2.53 -25.01
CA ASP A 591 -35.54 -2.62 -26.05
C ASP A 591 -34.72 -1.33 -26.08
N PHE A 592 -33.47 -1.40 -25.60
CA PHE A 592 -32.56 -0.26 -25.61
C PHE A 592 -31.90 -0.05 -26.97
N SER A 593 -31.94 -1.05 -27.86
CA SER A 593 -31.28 -1.01 -29.16
C SER A 593 -31.90 -0.02 -30.14
N GLN A 594 -33.13 0.43 -29.86
CA GLN A 594 -33.87 1.45 -30.62
C GLN A 594 -33.38 2.88 -30.38
N PHE A 595 -32.65 3.14 -29.29
CA PHE A 595 -32.16 4.48 -28.94
C PHE A 595 -30.84 4.79 -29.66
N PRO A 596 -30.56 6.06 -29.99
CA PRO A 596 -29.32 6.43 -30.66
C PRO A 596 -28.09 6.19 -29.77
N LEU A 597 -26.97 5.83 -30.39
CA LEU A 597 -25.73 5.53 -29.67
C LEU A 597 -25.04 6.81 -29.21
N ARG A 598 -24.56 6.78 -27.97
CA ARG A 598 -23.59 7.74 -27.43
C ARG A 598 -22.20 7.45 -27.96
N PRO A 599 -21.23 8.37 -27.79
CA PRO A 599 -19.86 8.19 -28.28
C PRO A 599 -19.22 6.84 -27.93
N LEU A 600 -19.34 6.38 -26.68
CA LEU A 600 -18.80 5.08 -26.27
C LEU A 600 -19.48 3.91 -27.00
N GLY A 601 -20.82 3.93 -27.11
CA GLY A 601 -21.57 2.91 -27.85
C GLY A 601 -21.22 2.88 -29.34
N SER A 602 -21.00 4.06 -29.95
CA SER A 602 -20.57 4.19 -31.34
C SER A 602 -19.17 3.60 -31.56
N ILE A 603 -18.22 3.91 -30.66
CA ILE A 603 -16.86 3.37 -30.77
C ILE A 603 -16.87 1.86 -30.59
N LEU A 604 -17.62 1.32 -29.62
CA LEU A 604 -17.71 -0.12 -29.38
C LEU A 604 -18.34 -0.87 -30.56
N LEU A 605 -19.42 -0.35 -31.13
CA LEU A 605 -20.01 -0.90 -32.33
C LEU A 605 -18.98 -0.96 -33.46
N LYS A 606 -18.27 0.15 -33.68
CA LYS A 606 -17.26 0.27 -34.73
C LYS A 606 -16.05 -0.64 -34.50
N ALA A 607 -15.63 -0.85 -33.24
CA ALA A 607 -14.52 -1.73 -32.90
C ALA A 607 -14.80 -3.18 -33.33
N VAL A 608 -16.03 -3.66 -33.13
CA VAL A 608 -16.46 -5.00 -33.54
C VAL A 608 -16.65 -5.09 -35.07
N GLU A 609 -17.27 -4.08 -35.70
CA GLU A 609 -17.54 -4.07 -37.15
C GLU A 609 -16.29 -3.88 -38.02
N SER A 610 -15.24 -3.24 -37.49
CA SER A 610 -14.00 -2.92 -38.22
C SER A 610 -13.07 -4.12 -38.44
N GLN A 611 -13.52 -5.35 -38.16
CA GLN A 611 -12.71 -6.57 -38.22
C GLN A 611 -11.49 -6.56 -37.28
N THR A 612 -11.49 -5.72 -36.24
CA THR A 612 -10.42 -5.68 -35.23
C THR A 612 -10.27 -7.01 -34.49
N LEU A 613 -11.37 -7.77 -34.33
CA LEU A 613 -11.34 -9.16 -33.81
C LEU A 613 -10.58 -10.15 -34.70
N GLY A 614 -10.34 -9.81 -35.97
CA GLY A 614 -9.55 -10.62 -36.91
C GLY A 614 -8.11 -10.16 -37.08
N TYR A 615 -7.66 -9.18 -36.28
CA TYR A 615 -6.29 -8.64 -36.38
C TYR A 615 -5.28 -9.72 -35.96
N PRO A 616 -4.19 -9.98 -36.70
CA PRO A 616 -3.35 -11.17 -36.47
C PRO A 616 -2.47 -11.11 -35.21
N HIS A 617 -2.14 -9.91 -34.71
CA HIS A 617 -1.22 -9.74 -33.58
C HIS A 617 -1.94 -9.92 -32.23
N SER A 618 -1.38 -10.76 -31.35
CA SER A 618 -1.96 -11.10 -30.03
C SER A 618 -2.25 -9.88 -29.15
N ALA A 619 -1.40 -8.84 -29.18
CA ALA A 619 -1.65 -7.57 -28.48
C ALA A 619 -3.02 -6.95 -28.77
N VAL A 620 -3.42 -6.92 -30.06
CA VAL A 620 -4.66 -6.26 -30.49
C VAL A 620 -5.86 -7.13 -30.15
N ILE A 621 -5.78 -8.44 -30.42
CA ILE A 621 -6.85 -9.39 -30.09
C ILE A 621 -7.09 -9.42 -28.59
N LEU A 622 -6.05 -9.60 -27.78
CA LEU A 622 -6.18 -9.70 -26.32
C LEU A 622 -6.78 -8.42 -25.75
N GLN A 623 -6.28 -7.25 -26.19
CA GLN A 623 -6.83 -5.96 -25.76
C GLN A 623 -8.29 -5.75 -26.22
N MET A 624 -8.68 -6.36 -27.34
CA MET A 624 -10.07 -6.35 -27.83
C MET A 624 -10.97 -7.28 -27.00
N LEU A 625 -10.50 -8.47 -26.63
CA LEU A 625 -11.22 -9.39 -25.73
C LEU A 625 -11.39 -8.77 -24.33
N GLU A 626 -10.37 -8.07 -23.80
CA GLU A 626 -10.48 -7.25 -22.58
C GLU A 626 -11.57 -6.19 -22.70
N CYS A 627 -11.62 -5.50 -23.84
CA CYS A 627 -12.64 -4.49 -24.12
C CYS A 627 -14.06 -5.09 -24.15
N CYS A 628 -14.23 -6.23 -24.83
CA CYS A 628 -15.50 -6.96 -24.88
C CYS A 628 -15.95 -7.43 -23.48
N SER A 629 -15.05 -8.03 -22.70
CA SER A 629 -15.33 -8.52 -21.34
C SER A 629 -15.52 -7.40 -20.31
N ARG A 630 -15.12 -6.17 -20.63
CA ARG A 630 -15.39 -4.98 -19.81
C ARG A 630 -16.79 -4.43 -20.04
N TYR A 631 -17.21 -4.33 -21.29
CA TYR A 631 -18.45 -3.64 -21.68
C TYR A 631 -19.62 -4.61 -21.95
N CYS A 632 -19.75 -5.70 -21.19
CA CYS A 632 -20.79 -6.72 -21.37
C CYS A 632 -22.23 -6.16 -21.44
N GLU A 633 -22.55 -5.09 -20.70
CA GLU A 633 -23.87 -4.45 -20.75
C GLU A 633 -24.25 -3.92 -22.15
N PHE A 634 -23.27 -3.53 -22.97
CA PHE A 634 -23.50 -3.16 -24.37
C PHE A 634 -23.95 -4.38 -25.20
N PHE A 635 -23.27 -5.52 -25.03
CA PHE A 635 -23.59 -6.76 -25.74
C PHE A 635 -24.94 -7.36 -25.32
N LYS A 636 -25.39 -7.14 -24.07
CA LYS A 636 -26.76 -7.49 -23.63
C LYS A 636 -27.84 -6.76 -24.44
N CYS A 637 -27.53 -5.60 -25.01
CA CYS A 637 -28.42 -4.82 -25.87
C CYS A 637 -28.23 -5.08 -27.37
N LYS A 638 -27.07 -5.62 -27.78
CA LYS A 638 -26.71 -5.93 -29.17
C LYS A 638 -26.28 -7.40 -29.26
N THR A 639 -27.22 -8.31 -29.03
CA THR A 639 -26.96 -9.76 -28.91
C THR A 639 -26.38 -10.37 -30.18
N SER A 640 -26.64 -9.81 -31.36
CA SER A 640 -26.05 -10.22 -32.63
C SER A 640 -24.52 -10.13 -32.67
N LEU A 641 -23.91 -9.31 -31.81
CA LEU A 641 -22.46 -9.14 -31.72
C LEU A 641 -21.80 -10.15 -30.77
N ILE A 642 -22.57 -10.96 -30.04
CA ILE A 642 -22.04 -11.93 -29.07
C ILE A 642 -21.35 -13.09 -29.79
N GLN A 643 -21.97 -13.63 -30.85
CA GLN A 643 -21.45 -14.80 -31.56
C GLN A 643 -20.03 -14.57 -32.12
N PRO A 644 -19.73 -13.48 -32.86
CA PRO A 644 -18.38 -13.23 -33.37
C PRO A 644 -17.31 -13.12 -32.27
N VAL A 645 -17.69 -12.62 -31.10
CA VAL A 645 -16.79 -12.52 -29.94
C VAL A 645 -16.56 -13.89 -29.31
N LEU A 646 -17.60 -14.72 -29.16
CA LEU A 646 -17.47 -16.10 -28.68
C LEU A 646 -16.61 -16.95 -29.62
N GLU A 647 -16.76 -16.80 -30.93
CA GLU A 647 -15.91 -17.48 -31.91
C GLU A 647 -14.43 -17.09 -31.74
N ALA A 648 -14.15 -15.79 -31.54
CA ALA A 648 -12.79 -15.31 -31.28
C ALA A 648 -12.21 -15.79 -29.93
N PHE A 649 -13.06 -16.02 -28.93
CA PHE A 649 -12.65 -16.65 -27.68
C PHE A 649 -12.29 -18.13 -27.86
N VAL A 650 -13.06 -18.86 -28.65
CA VAL A 650 -12.95 -20.32 -28.76
C VAL A 650 -11.87 -20.76 -29.74
N ASP A 651 -11.56 -19.99 -30.78
CA ASP A 651 -10.58 -20.41 -31.80
C ASP A 651 -9.10 -20.11 -31.45
N SER A 652 -8.22 -20.14 -32.45
CA SER A 652 -6.77 -19.90 -32.32
C SER A 652 -6.40 -18.47 -31.91
N ARG A 653 -7.37 -17.54 -31.86
CA ARG A 653 -7.16 -16.18 -31.36
C ARG A 653 -7.23 -16.12 -29.83
N GLY A 654 -8.00 -17.01 -29.21
CA GLY A 654 -8.28 -17.03 -27.78
C GLY A 654 -7.75 -18.26 -27.06
N ILE A 655 -8.64 -19.19 -26.72
CA ILE A 655 -8.35 -20.41 -25.93
C ILE A 655 -7.27 -21.28 -26.58
N HIS A 656 -7.17 -21.29 -27.91
CA HIS A 656 -6.16 -22.04 -28.65
C HIS A 656 -5.01 -21.14 -29.16
N ASN A 657 -4.79 -19.97 -28.56
CA ASN A 657 -3.67 -19.11 -28.92
C ASN A 657 -2.33 -19.86 -28.70
N PRO A 658 -1.33 -19.74 -29.59
CA PRO A 658 -0.04 -20.39 -29.41
C PRO A 658 0.71 -19.93 -28.14
N ASP A 659 0.51 -18.67 -27.74
CA ASP A 659 1.13 -18.08 -26.55
C ASP A 659 0.39 -18.53 -25.27
N ILE A 660 1.13 -19.11 -24.33
CA ILE A 660 0.56 -19.67 -23.09
C ILE A 660 0.02 -18.60 -22.15
N ASP A 661 0.67 -17.45 -22.07
CA ASP A 661 0.25 -16.35 -21.20
C ASP A 661 -1.04 -15.74 -21.73
N VAL A 662 -1.16 -15.65 -23.06
CA VAL A 662 -2.40 -15.22 -23.71
C VAL A 662 -3.53 -16.20 -23.43
N ARG A 663 -3.31 -17.52 -23.57
CA ARG A 663 -4.33 -18.52 -23.23
C ARG A 663 -4.79 -18.40 -21.78
N ASN A 664 -3.83 -18.32 -20.86
CA ASN A 664 -4.10 -18.18 -19.42
C ASN A 664 -4.97 -16.96 -19.13
N ARG A 665 -4.65 -15.81 -19.73
CA ARG A 665 -5.47 -14.60 -19.58
C ARG A 665 -6.85 -14.76 -20.22
N VAL A 666 -6.93 -15.40 -21.39
CA VAL A 666 -8.18 -15.61 -22.12
C VAL A 666 -9.14 -16.52 -21.35
N PHE A 667 -8.66 -17.54 -20.62
CA PHE A 667 -9.54 -18.39 -19.79
C PHE A 667 -10.36 -17.56 -18.80
N TYR A 668 -9.71 -16.63 -18.09
CA TYR A 668 -10.40 -15.69 -17.19
C TYR A 668 -11.39 -14.78 -17.96
N LEU A 669 -10.97 -14.19 -19.08
CA LEU A 669 -11.80 -13.28 -19.84
C LEU A 669 -13.04 -13.96 -20.43
N PHE A 670 -12.89 -15.20 -20.90
CA PHE A 670 -13.98 -16.04 -21.40
C PHE A 670 -14.96 -16.39 -20.29
N ALA A 671 -14.47 -16.86 -19.13
CA ALA A 671 -15.31 -17.17 -17.98
C ALA A 671 -16.11 -15.95 -17.51
N LYS A 672 -15.46 -14.79 -17.43
CA LYS A 672 -16.12 -13.51 -17.11
C LYS A 672 -17.18 -13.16 -18.15
N PHE A 673 -16.87 -13.27 -19.44
CA PHE A 673 -17.79 -12.93 -20.53
C PHE A 673 -19.04 -13.83 -20.51
N VAL A 674 -18.85 -15.14 -20.36
CA VAL A 674 -19.94 -16.13 -20.23
C VAL A 674 -20.80 -15.84 -19.01
N ARG A 675 -20.19 -15.62 -17.84
CA ARG A 675 -20.91 -15.35 -16.59
C ARG A 675 -21.77 -14.10 -16.65
N GLU A 676 -21.25 -13.02 -17.24
CA GLU A 676 -21.96 -11.76 -17.39
C GLU A 676 -23.08 -11.81 -18.44
N LEU A 677 -22.89 -12.59 -19.52
CA LEU A 677 -23.83 -12.70 -20.64
C LEU A 677 -24.70 -13.96 -20.59
N LYS A 678 -24.71 -14.69 -19.49
CA LYS A 678 -25.42 -15.97 -19.33
C LYS A 678 -26.90 -15.94 -19.80
N ASN A 679 -27.62 -14.83 -19.58
CA ASN A 679 -29.02 -14.68 -20.00
C ASN A 679 -29.21 -14.22 -21.46
N SER A 680 -28.13 -13.87 -22.15
CA SER A 680 -28.11 -13.31 -23.50
C SER A 680 -27.48 -14.25 -24.54
N ILE A 681 -26.75 -15.28 -24.09
CA ILE A 681 -26.19 -16.33 -24.94
C ILE A 681 -27.32 -17.28 -25.36
N ASP A 682 -27.41 -17.59 -26.66
CA ASP A 682 -28.36 -18.58 -27.17
C ASP A 682 -27.96 -19.98 -26.71
N PRO A 683 -28.81 -20.73 -25.98
CA PRO A 683 -28.50 -22.08 -25.51
C PRO A 683 -28.15 -23.08 -26.62
N SER A 684 -28.57 -22.83 -27.87
CA SER A 684 -28.25 -23.69 -29.01
C SER A 684 -26.76 -23.70 -29.37
N PHE A 685 -26.01 -22.67 -28.99
CA PHE A 685 -24.56 -22.60 -29.22
C PHE A 685 -23.75 -23.38 -28.20
N VAL A 686 -24.32 -23.72 -27.04
CA VAL A 686 -23.59 -24.37 -25.93
C VAL A 686 -22.89 -25.66 -26.36
N PRO A 687 -23.54 -26.63 -27.06
CA PRO A 687 -22.85 -27.85 -27.48
C PRO A 687 -21.68 -27.58 -28.43
N ALA A 688 -21.80 -26.61 -29.33
CA ALA A 688 -20.74 -26.24 -30.27
C ALA A 688 -19.54 -25.61 -29.55
N ILE A 689 -19.80 -24.74 -28.57
CA ILE A 689 -18.76 -24.12 -27.73
C ILE A 689 -18.04 -25.19 -26.90
N LEU A 690 -18.79 -26.08 -26.22
CA LEU A 690 -18.21 -27.15 -25.41
C LEU A 690 -17.36 -28.12 -26.24
N ASN A 691 -17.80 -28.46 -27.45
CA ASN A 691 -17.00 -29.26 -28.38
C ASN A 691 -15.74 -28.50 -28.84
N GLY A 692 -15.86 -27.19 -29.07
CA GLY A 692 -14.76 -26.34 -29.53
C GLY A 692 -13.67 -26.09 -28.50
N ILE A 693 -13.94 -26.28 -27.20
CA ILE A 693 -12.95 -26.17 -26.11
C ILE A 693 -12.54 -27.53 -25.53
N GLY A 694 -13.10 -28.63 -26.04
CA GLY A 694 -13.00 -29.95 -25.41
C GLY A 694 -11.58 -30.51 -25.32
N ASP A 695 -10.70 -30.12 -26.25
CA ASP A 695 -9.27 -30.44 -26.29
C ASP A 695 -8.43 -29.61 -25.31
N ALA A 696 -8.95 -28.48 -24.83
CA ALA A 696 -8.32 -27.66 -23.79
C ALA A 696 -8.69 -28.12 -22.36
N LEU A 697 -9.75 -28.92 -22.18
CA LEU A 697 -10.21 -29.41 -20.86
C LEU A 697 -9.37 -30.53 -20.19
N PRO A 698 -8.51 -31.32 -20.87
CA PRO A 698 -7.70 -32.31 -20.18
C PRO A 698 -6.82 -31.70 -19.08
N VAL A 699 -6.92 -32.23 -17.87
CA VAL A 699 -6.11 -31.79 -16.73
C VAL A 699 -4.77 -32.50 -16.78
N VAL A 700 -3.68 -31.73 -16.94
CA VAL A 700 -2.31 -32.25 -16.93
C VAL A 700 -1.50 -31.49 -15.89
N ALA A 701 -1.15 -32.15 -14.78
CA ALA A 701 -0.26 -31.60 -13.77
C ALA A 701 1.19 -31.60 -14.27
N VAL A 702 1.90 -30.50 -13.97
CA VAL A 702 3.34 -30.35 -14.21
C VAL A 702 3.97 -29.86 -12.91
N LEU A 703 5.07 -30.47 -12.49
CA LEU A 703 5.79 -30.06 -11.28
C LEU A 703 6.67 -28.84 -11.61
N PRO A 704 6.69 -27.80 -10.75
CA PRO A 704 7.55 -26.64 -10.92
C PRO A 704 9.02 -27.03 -10.68
N GLU A 705 9.94 -26.24 -11.25
CA GLU A 705 11.36 -26.36 -10.96
C GLU A 705 11.67 -25.86 -9.53
N ILE A 706 12.56 -26.55 -8.83
CA ILE A 706 12.96 -26.22 -7.46
C ILE A 706 14.26 -25.43 -7.52
N GLU A 707 14.24 -24.18 -7.06
CA GLU A 707 15.43 -23.31 -7.04
C GLU A 707 16.28 -23.55 -5.79
N ASN A 708 15.64 -23.81 -4.64
CA ASN A 708 16.31 -23.97 -3.35
C ASN A 708 16.24 -25.41 -2.82
N PRO A 709 17.37 -26.03 -2.42
CA PRO A 709 17.37 -27.35 -1.80
C PRO A 709 16.72 -27.29 -0.41
N GLY A 710 15.43 -27.59 -0.33
CA GLY A 710 14.64 -27.54 0.91
C GLY A 710 13.18 -27.12 0.71
N GLU A 711 12.83 -26.56 -0.45
CA GLU A 711 11.43 -26.23 -0.78
C GLU A 711 10.60 -27.50 -1.04
N ASP A 712 9.39 -27.53 -0.48
CA ASP A 712 8.41 -28.56 -0.80
C ASP A 712 7.80 -28.28 -2.18
N VAL A 713 8.07 -29.18 -3.13
CA VAL A 713 7.62 -29.10 -4.53
C VAL A 713 6.10 -28.98 -4.63
N LEU A 714 5.37 -29.68 -3.76
CA LEU A 714 3.92 -29.68 -3.78
C LEU A 714 3.36 -28.36 -3.27
N VAL A 715 3.97 -27.79 -2.23
CA VAL A 715 3.60 -26.48 -1.72
C VAL A 715 3.92 -25.40 -2.75
N LYS A 716 5.10 -25.45 -3.40
CA LYS A 716 5.43 -24.52 -4.50
C LYS A 716 4.44 -24.63 -5.65
N ALA A 717 4.00 -25.85 -5.99
CA ALA A 717 3.03 -26.10 -7.07
C ALA A 717 1.60 -25.63 -6.78
N THR A 718 1.28 -25.27 -5.53
CA THR A 718 -0.08 -24.86 -5.11
C THR A 718 -0.12 -23.51 -4.40
N THR A 719 1.00 -22.80 -4.31
CA THR A 719 1.07 -21.47 -3.67
C THR A 719 1.42 -20.40 -4.71
N GLY A 720 0.87 -19.19 -4.54
CA GLY A 720 1.00 -18.12 -5.53
C GLY A 720 0.02 -18.28 -6.70
N THR A 721 0.29 -17.60 -7.82
CA THR A 721 -0.54 -17.70 -9.04
C THR A 721 0.04 -18.77 -9.94
N GLN A 722 -0.64 -19.92 -10.04
CA GLN A 722 -0.17 -21.06 -10.82
C GLN A 722 -0.84 -21.11 -12.19
N PRO A 723 -0.19 -21.68 -13.22
CA PRO A 723 -0.80 -21.83 -14.55
C PRO A 723 -2.16 -22.56 -14.49
N PHE A 724 -2.30 -23.53 -13.60
CA PHE A 724 -3.54 -24.28 -13.41
C PHE A 724 -4.69 -23.43 -12.83
N ASP A 725 -4.41 -22.39 -12.03
CA ASP A 725 -5.46 -21.50 -11.51
C ASP A 725 -6.20 -20.79 -12.63
N ASN A 726 -5.50 -20.44 -13.71
CA ASN A 726 -6.12 -19.87 -14.91
C ASN A 726 -7.03 -20.90 -15.59
N HIS A 727 -6.66 -22.18 -15.60
CA HIS A 727 -7.46 -23.25 -16.16
C HIS A 727 -8.77 -23.48 -15.38
N LEU A 728 -8.79 -23.25 -14.06
CA LEU A 728 -10.02 -23.34 -13.25
C LEU A 728 -11.12 -22.39 -13.74
N HIS A 729 -10.77 -21.23 -14.31
CA HIS A 729 -11.77 -20.33 -14.91
C HIS A 729 -12.48 -20.97 -16.12
N LEU A 730 -11.78 -21.76 -16.92
CA LEU A 730 -12.40 -22.48 -18.04
C LEU A 730 -13.43 -23.50 -17.54
N PHE A 731 -13.12 -24.23 -16.46
CA PHE A 731 -14.05 -25.16 -15.81
C PHE A 731 -15.27 -24.46 -15.22
N GLU A 732 -15.10 -23.28 -14.58
CA GLU A 732 -16.22 -22.44 -14.12
C GLU A 732 -17.11 -22.02 -15.30
N ALA A 733 -16.51 -21.62 -16.43
CA ALA A 733 -17.23 -21.25 -17.65
C ALA A 733 -18.05 -22.42 -18.21
N VAL A 734 -17.49 -23.63 -18.22
CA VAL A 734 -18.18 -24.86 -18.64
C VAL A 734 -19.41 -25.11 -17.76
N GLY A 735 -19.28 -25.00 -16.44
CA GLY A 735 -20.41 -25.12 -15.52
C GLY A 735 -21.52 -24.11 -15.82
N SER A 736 -21.14 -22.84 -16.03
CA SER A 736 -22.08 -21.78 -16.42
C SER A 736 -22.77 -22.04 -17.75
N LEU A 737 -22.06 -22.54 -18.77
CA LEU A 737 -22.62 -22.87 -20.08
C LEU A 737 -23.61 -24.04 -20.01
N ILE A 738 -23.24 -25.11 -19.30
CA ILE A 738 -24.12 -26.29 -19.10
C ILE A 738 -25.41 -25.87 -18.39
N HIS A 739 -25.33 -24.92 -17.45
CA HIS A 739 -26.50 -24.41 -16.76
C HIS A 739 -27.51 -23.72 -17.70
N LEU A 740 -27.07 -23.13 -18.82
CA LEU A 740 -27.94 -22.43 -19.78
C LEU A 740 -28.85 -23.36 -20.59
N VAL A 741 -28.51 -24.65 -20.65
CA VAL A 741 -29.29 -25.64 -21.39
C VAL A 741 -30.61 -25.88 -20.66
N LYS A 742 -31.73 -25.59 -21.35
CA LYS A 742 -33.08 -25.70 -20.76
C LYS A 742 -33.55 -27.13 -20.56
N ASP A 743 -33.09 -28.06 -21.40
CA ASP A 743 -33.43 -29.48 -21.27
C ASP A 743 -32.59 -30.13 -20.16
N GLN A 744 -33.25 -30.58 -19.09
CA GLN A 744 -32.59 -31.21 -17.94
C GLN A 744 -31.90 -32.54 -18.29
N ALA A 745 -32.40 -33.28 -19.27
CA ALA A 745 -31.79 -34.54 -19.69
C ALA A 745 -30.49 -34.27 -20.45
N GLU A 746 -30.52 -33.32 -21.38
CA GLU A 746 -29.33 -32.89 -22.12
C GLU A 746 -28.29 -32.21 -21.22
N GLN A 747 -28.73 -31.39 -20.26
CA GLN A 747 -27.88 -30.80 -19.24
C GLN A 747 -27.13 -31.86 -18.43
N ALA A 748 -27.82 -32.91 -17.97
CA ALA A 748 -27.20 -34.02 -17.26
C ALA A 748 -26.23 -34.81 -18.16
N ARG A 749 -26.57 -35.01 -19.44
CA ARG A 749 -25.71 -35.68 -20.43
C ARG A 749 -24.41 -34.91 -20.66
N LEU A 750 -24.50 -33.60 -20.86
CA LEU A 750 -23.34 -32.72 -21.05
C LEU A 750 -22.47 -32.66 -19.80
N LEU A 751 -23.07 -32.55 -18.61
CA LEU A 751 -22.34 -32.60 -17.35
C LEU A 751 -21.62 -33.93 -17.16
N GLN A 752 -22.28 -35.06 -17.45
CA GLN A 752 -21.67 -36.38 -17.40
C GLN A 752 -20.50 -36.51 -18.37
N ALA A 753 -20.59 -35.93 -19.58
CA ALA A 753 -19.53 -35.98 -20.57
C ALA A 753 -18.25 -35.27 -20.09
N VAL A 754 -18.37 -34.17 -19.34
CA VAL A 754 -17.23 -33.41 -18.80
C VAL A 754 -16.70 -34.02 -17.50
N ILE A 755 -17.57 -34.48 -16.59
CA ILE A 755 -17.16 -35.01 -15.28
C ILE A 755 -16.60 -36.44 -15.39
N ALA A 756 -17.12 -37.29 -16.29
CA ALA A 756 -16.72 -38.70 -16.34
C ALA A 756 -15.21 -38.94 -16.52
N PRO A 757 -14.47 -38.22 -17.40
CA PRO A 757 -13.02 -38.35 -17.50
C PRO A 757 -12.30 -38.00 -16.19
N LEU A 758 -12.74 -36.94 -15.49
CA LEU A 758 -12.18 -36.53 -14.20
C LEU A 758 -12.38 -37.61 -13.12
N LEU A 759 -13.56 -38.24 -13.07
CA LEU A 759 -13.82 -39.35 -12.15
C LEU A 759 -12.95 -40.57 -12.43
N GLN A 760 -12.68 -40.86 -13.71
CA GLN A 760 -11.80 -41.97 -14.10
C GLN A 760 -10.37 -41.72 -13.62
N ASP A 761 -9.89 -40.48 -13.65
CA ASP A 761 -8.54 -40.15 -13.21
C ASP A 761 -8.40 -40.24 -11.69
N LEU A 762 -9.40 -39.80 -10.92
CA LEU A 762 -9.44 -40.03 -9.46
C LEU A 762 -9.44 -41.53 -9.14
N ALA A 763 -10.25 -42.33 -9.83
CA ALA A 763 -10.31 -43.77 -9.61
C ALA A 763 -8.96 -44.47 -9.88
N LYS A 764 -8.26 -44.08 -10.95
CA LYS A 764 -6.90 -44.59 -11.25
C LYS A 764 -5.89 -44.20 -10.17
N ALA A 765 -5.95 -42.98 -9.67
CA ALA A 765 -5.05 -42.52 -8.61
C ALA A 765 -5.26 -43.30 -7.30
N VAL A 766 -6.51 -43.51 -6.90
CA VAL A 766 -6.85 -44.30 -5.70
C VAL A 766 -6.40 -45.76 -5.82
N GLN A 767 -6.53 -46.37 -7.01
CA GLN A 767 -6.03 -47.72 -7.27
C GLN A 767 -4.51 -47.82 -7.11
N THR A 768 -3.78 -46.78 -7.54
CA THR A 768 -2.31 -46.73 -7.44
C THR A 768 -1.82 -46.71 -5.99
N VAL A 769 -2.51 -45.97 -5.11
CA VAL A 769 -2.18 -45.92 -3.67
C VAL A 769 -2.61 -47.19 -2.94
N SER A 770 -3.75 -47.77 -3.32
CA SER A 770 -4.26 -49.02 -2.74
C SER A 770 -3.34 -50.22 -3.00
N GLY A 771 -2.47 -50.13 -4.01
CA GLY A 771 -1.43 -51.12 -4.31
C GLY A 771 -0.22 -51.14 -3.35
N GLY A 772 -0.18 -50.25 -2.34
CA GLY A 772 0.87 -50.22 -1.31
C GLY A 772 2.10 -49.38 -1.65
N THR A 773 2.12 -48.71 -2.80
CA THR A 773 3.14 -47.73 -3.20
C THR A 773 2.84 -46.35 -2.63
N ALA A 774 3.86 -45.68 -2.10
CA ALA A 774 3.75 -44.27 -1.71
C ALA A 774 3.42 -43.42 -2.95
N PRO A 775 2.46 -42.47 -2.86
CA PRO A 775 2.07 -41.67 -4.01
C PRO A 775 3.21 -40.73 -4.42
N GLU A 776 3.59 -40.77 -5.70
CA GLU A 776 4.55 -39.82 -6.27
C GLU A 776 3.99 -38.40 -6.26
N PRO A 777 4.81 -37.35 -6.07
CA PRO A 777 4.35 -35.95 -6.04
C PRO A 777 3.48 -35.56 -7.23
N LEU A 778 3.82 -36.03 -8.44
CA LEU A 778 3.04 -35.76 -9.65
C LEU A 778 1.62 -36.32 -9.57
N VAL A 779 1.43 -37.52 -9.00
CA VAL A 779 0.11 -38.14 -8.84
C VAL A 779 -0.71 -37.36 -7.82
N ILE A 780 -0.09 -36.89 -6.73
CA ILE A 780 -0.76 -36.07 -5.71
C ILE A 780 -1.22 -34.74 -6.33
N LEU A 781 -0.36 -34.08 -7.11
CA LEU A 781 -0.69 -32.83 -7.81
C LEU A 781 -1.78 -33.02 -8.87
N GLN A 782 -1.75 -34.15 -9.60
CA GLN A 782 -2.81 -34.50 -10.55
C GLN A 782 -4.16 -34.68 -9.83
N VAL A 783 -4.18 -35.39 -8.69
CA VAL A 783 -5.39 -35.54 -7.86
C VAL A 783 -5.90 -34.18 -7.39
N HIS A 784 -4.99 -33.33 -6.90
CA HIS A 784 -5.31 -31.95 -6.51
C HIS A 784 -6.02 -31.19 -7.65
N HIS A 785 -5.42 -31.15 -8.85
CA HIS A 785 -6.00 -30.46 -10.00
C HIS A 785 -7.36 -31.02 -10.41
N VAL A 786 -7.53 -32.34 -10.43
CA VAL A 786 -8.80 -32.98 -10.82
C VAL A 786 -9.92 -32.67 -9.82
N ILE A 787 -9.63 -32.71 -8.51
CA ILE A 787 -10.61 -32.33 -7.47
C ILE A 787 -11.02 -30.86 -7.63
N SER A 788 -10.04 -29.96 -7.80
CA SER A 788 -10.28 -28.53 -8.00
C SER A 788 -11.09 -28.25 -9.27
N ALA A 789 -10.85 -28.98 -10.37
CA ALA A 789 -11.63 -28.87 -11.60
C ALA A 789 -13.11 -29.26 -11.39
N ILE A 790 -13.40 -30.36 -10.68
CA ILE A 790 -14.79 -30.76 -10.35
C ILE A 790 -15.47 -29.66 -9.52
N GLY A 791 -14.76 -29.11 -8.54
CA GLY A 791 -15.22 -27.98 -7.71
C GLY A 791 -15.51 -26.70 -8.50
N ALA A 792 -14.66 -26.37 -9.47
CA ALA A 792 -14.81 -25.21 -10.34
C ALA A 792 -16.03 -25.35 -11.27
N ILE A 793 -16.25 -26.52 -11.86
CA ILE A 793 -17.47 -26.80 -12.66
C ILE A 793 -18.73 -26.59 -11.79
N ALA A 794 -18.73 -27.09 -10.55
CA ALA A 794 -19.84 -26.90 -9.62
C ALA A 794 -20.09 -25.43 -9.28
N SER A 795 -19.02 -24.64 -9.13
CA SER A 795 -19.10 -23.21 -8.86
C SER A 795 -19.63 -22.39 -10.04
N GLY A 796 -19.57 -22.94 -11.26
CA GLY A 796 -20.16 -22.33 -12.44
C GLY A 796 -21.69 -22.35 -12.47
N PHE A 797 -22.33 -23.22 -11.68
CA PHE A 797 -23.78 -23.24 -11.50
C PHE A 797 -24.23 -22.10 -10.58
N PRO A 798 -25.47 -21.57 -10.74
CA PRO A 798 -25.99 -20.57 -9.82
C PRO A 798 -26.22 -21.16 -8.43
N ASP A 799 -26.28 -20.29 -7.42
CA ASP A 799 -26.67 -20.66 -6.07
C ASP A 799 -28.03 -21.38 -6.05
N ALA A 800 -28.13 -22.42 -5.22
CA ALA A 800 -29.38 -23.14 -5.04
C ALA A 800 -30.51 -22.19 -4.61
N PRO A 801 -31.73 -22.31 -5.17
CA PRO A 801 -32.88 -21.54 -4.68
C PRO A 801 -33.16 -21.88 -3.21
N GLU A 802 -33.61 -20.90 -2.43
CA GLU A 802 -33.95 -21.06 -1.00
C GLU A 802 -34.96 -22.20 -0.75
N PHE A 803 -35.86 -22.44 -1.72
CA PHE A 803 -36.78 -23.56 -1.73
C PHE A 803 -36.35 -24.55 -2.82
N GLN A 804 -35.87 -25.71 -2.40
CA GLN A 804 -35.54 -26.79 -3.33
C GLN A 804 -36.79 -27.63 -3.64
N PRO A 805 -37.05 -27.96 -4.91
CA PRO A 805 -38.14 -28.85 -5.28
C PRO A 805 -37.96 -30.24 -4.66
N GLU A 806 -39.04 -30.92 -4.30
CA GLU A 806 -39.00 -32.27 -3.71
C GLU A 806 -38.23 -33.26 -4.62
N THR A 807 -38.42 -33.16 -5.93
CA THR A 807 -37.69 -33.95 -6.92
C THR A 807 -36.31 -33.35 -7.25
N PRO A 808 -35.20 -34.10 -7.11
CA PRO A 808 -33.87 -33.67 -7.57
C PRO A 808 -33.85 -33.37 -9.08
N PRO A 809 -33.11 -32.34 -9.52
CA PRO A 809 -32.77 -32.19 -10.93
C PRO A 809 -31.98 -33.38 -11.48
N ASN A 810 -32.14 -33.68 -12.78
CA ASN A 810 -31.49 -34.83 -13.41
C ASN A 810 -29.95 -34.76 -13.43
N TRP A 811 -29.36 -33.58 -13.25
CA TRP A 811 -27.91 -33.39 -13.16
C TRP A 811 -27.37 -33.69 -11.74
N GLU A 812 -28.22 -33.69 -10.71
CA GLU A 812 -27.81 -33.87 -9.32
C GLU A 812 -27.10 -35.22 -9.05
N PRO A 813 -27.57 -36.37 -9.60
CA PRO A 813 -26.89 -37.65 -9.43
C PRO A 813 -25.45 -37.65 -9.97
N VAL A 814 -25.14 -36.83 -10.97
CA VAL A 814 -23.79 -36.72 -11.53
C VAL A 814 -22.85 -36.06 -10.51
N TYR A 815 -23.30 -35.02 -9.81
CA TYR A 815 -22.51 -34.43 -8.72
C TYR A 815 -22.40 -35.33 -7.49
N GLN A 816 -23.43 -36.12 -7.18
CA GLN A 816 -23.34 -37.10 -6.09
C GLN A 816 -22.21 -38.11 -6.34
N GLN A 817 -22.08 -38.61 -7.58
CA GLN A 817 -20.93 -39.44 -7.97
C GLN A 817 -19.60 -38.71 -7.81
N GLY A 818 -19.55 -37.41 -8.16
CA GLY A 818 -18.38 -36.56 -7.96
C GLY A 818 -18.00 -36.39 -6.49
N ILE A 819 -18.96 -36.10 -5.62
CA ILE A 819 -18.75 -35.96 -4.17
C ILE A 819 -18.20 -37.26 -3.59
N GLU A 820 -18.80 -38.39 -3.94
CA GLU A 820 -18.37 -39.71 -3.46
C GLU A 820 -16.96 -40.05 -3.93
N ALA A 821 -16.62 -39.73 -5.18
CA ALA A 821 -15.26 -39.90 -5.70
C ALA A 821 -14.25 -39.00 -4.97
N ILE A 822 -14.59 -37.73 -4.69
CA ILE A 822 -13.73 -36.80 -3.93
C ILE A 822 -13.51 -37.35 -2.52
N LEU A 823 -14.56 -37.77 -1.81
CA LEU A 823 -14.44 -38.30 -0.45
C LEU A 823 -13.63 -39.60 -0.39
N ASN A 824 -13.84 -40.51 -1.33
CA ASN A 824 -13.05 -41.74 -1.42
C ASN A 824 -11.56 -41.44 -1.70
N THR A 825 -11.29 -40.42 -2.52
CA THR A 825 -9.92 -39.98 -2.81
C THR A 825 -9.29 -39.30 -1.59
N LEU A 826 -10.02 -38.40 -0.93
CA LEU A 826 -9.59 -37.75 0.31
C LEU A 826 -9.25 -38.78 1.40
N GLN A 827 -10.04 -39.84 1.54
CA GLN A 827 -9.76 -40.91 2.49
C GLN A 827 -8.45 -41.64 2.18
N ALA A 828 -8.14 -41.89 0.89
CA ALA A 828 -6.90 -42.53 0.46
C ALA A 828 -5.67 -41.62 0.60
N PHE A 829 -5.84 -40.31 0.41
CA PHE A 829 -4.77 -39.31 0.42
C PHE A 829 -4.81 -38.39 1.66
N LYS A 830 -5.43 -38.83 2.76
CA LYS A 830 -5.70 -37.99 3.95
C LYS A 830 -4.47 -37.34 4.57
N SER A 831 -3.27 -37.87 4.33
CA SER A 831 -2.02 -37.33 4.85
C SER A 831 -1.45 -36.17 4.04
N GLN A 832 -2.01 -35.90 2.86
CA GLN A 832 -1.53 -34.87 1.94
C GLN A 832 -2.35 -33.60 2.11
N ARG A 833 -1.71 -32.54 2.64
CA ARG A 833 -2.33 -31.22 2.86
C ARG A 833 -3.05 -30.69 1.61
N ILE A 834 -2.37 -30.68 0.47
CA ILE A 834 -2.93 -30.11 -0.77
C ILE A 834 -4.24 -30.79 -1.19
N VAL A 835 -4.39 -32.10 -0.93
CA VAL A 835 -5.62 -32.84 -1.28
C VAL A 835 -6.76 -32.48 -0.33
N ARG A 836 -6.46 -32.23 0.96
CA ARG A 836 -7.44 -31.74 1.94
C ARG A 836 -7.96 -30.36 1.55
N ASP A 837 -7.05 -29.46 1.16
CA ASP A 837 -7.39 -28.09 0.74
C ASP A 837 -8.24 -28.07 -0.54
N ALA A 838 -7.83 -28.80 -1.58
CA ALA A 838 -8.65 -28.94 -2.79
C ALA A 838 -10.02 -29.57 -2.51
N SER A 839 -10.09 -30.57 -1.63
CA SER A 839 -11.37 -31.21 -1.27
C SER A 839 -12.31 -30.23 -0.56
N ARG A 840 -11.79 -29.44 0.38
CA ARG A 840 -12.54 -28.38 1.08
C ARG A 840 -13.09 -27.34 0.08
N ASP A 841 -12.24 -26.87 -0.80
CA ASP A 841 -12.59 -25.81 -1.75
C ASP A 841 -13.58 -26.31 -2.81
N ALA A 842 -13.40 -27.55 -3.29
CA ALA A 842 -14.37 -28.20 -4.16
C ALA A 842 -15.73 -28.40 -3.49
N PHE A 843 -15.75 -28.81 -2.21
CA PHE A 843 -16.98 -28.90 -1.43
C PHE A 843 -17.65 -27.55 -1.23
N SER A 844 -16.89 -26.46 -1.04
CA SER A 844 -17.46 -25.11 -0.99
C SER A 844 -18.22 -24.79 -2.29
N GLY A 845 -17.65 -25.09 -3.45
CA GLY A 845 -18.30 -24.93 -4.75
C GLY A 845 -19.58 -25.75 -4.89
N ILE A 846 -19.56 -27.02 -4.49
CA ILE A 846 -20.70 -27.93 -4.59
C ILE A 846 -21.84 -27.54 -3.63
N ILE A 847 -21.52 -27.16 -2.39
CA ILE A 847 -22.51 -26.72 -1.40
C ILE A 847 -23.22 -25.45 -1.88
N LYS A 848 -22.58 -24.62 -2.72
CA LYS A 848 -23.26 -23.46 -3.28
C LYS A 848 -24.48 -23.83 -4.12
N THR A 849 -24.38 -24.94 -4.84
CA THR A 849 -25.36 -25.39 -5.83
C THR A 849 -26.38 -26.39 -5.26
N MET A 850 -26.01 -27.19 -4.25
CA MET A 850 -26.87 -28.25 -3.68
C MET A 850 -27.36 -27.99 -2.23
N THR A 851 -26.79 -27.01 -1.50
CA THR A 851 -27.14 -26.59 -0.13
C THR A 851 -27.51 -27.75 0.82
N THR A 852 -28.80 -27.93 1.15
CA THR A 852 -29.28 -28.85 2.21
C THR A 852 -29.06 -30.32 1.92
N ARG A 853 -28.98 -30.73 0.65
CA ARG A 853 -28.73 -32.14 0.28
C ARG A 853 -27.26 -32.53 0.37
N ALA A 854 -26.35 -31.56 0.31
CA ALA A 854 -24.92 -31.79 0.45
C ALA A 854 -24.50 -32.00 1.92
N THR A 855 -25.32 -31.57 2.89
CA THR A 855 -25.00 -31.67 4.34
C THR A 855 -24.76 -33.09 4.81
N ARG A 856 -25.41 -34.08 4.17
CA ARG A 856 -25.26 -35.52 4.46
C ARG A 856 -23.82 -36.03 4.31
N TYR A 857 -23.00 -35.35 3.51
CA TYR A 857 -21.61 -35.71 3.24
C TYR A 857 -20.61 -34.98 4.15
N MET A 858 -21.05 -33.95 4.89
CA MET A 858 -20.17 -33.12 5.72
C MET A 858 -19.50 -33.88 6.87
N PRO A 859 -20.16 -34.79 7.61
CA PRO A 859 -19.48 -35.54 8.67
C PRO A 859 -18.26 -36.31 8.16
N THR A 860 -18.40 -36.96 6.99
CA THR A 860 -17.30 -37.70 6.35
C THR A 860 -16.18 -36.78 5.88
N LEU A 861 -16.50 -35.61 5.33
CA LEU A 861 -15.51 -34.61 4.97
C LEU A 861 -14.71 -34.16 6.20
N VAL A 862 -15.40 -33.75 7.25
CA VAL A 862 -14.76 -33.14 8.42
C VAL A 862 -13.88 -34.14 9.18
N VAL A 863 -14.33 -35.40 9.34
CA VAL A 863 -13.52 -36.44 10.00
C VAL A 863 -12.19 -36.67 9.27
N ASN A 864 -12.18 -36.59 7.93
CA ASN A 864 -10.95 -36.75 7.14
C ASN A 864 -10.07 -35.49 7.12
N MET A 865 -10.60 -34.32 7.50
CA MET A 865 -9.84 -33.06 7.56
C MET A 865 -9.22 -32.81 8.94
N VAL A 866 -9.95 -33.08 10.02
CA VAL A 866 -9.57 -32.65 11.39
C VAL A 866 -8.39 -33.42 11.99
N GLY A 867 -8.06 -34.61 11.46
CA GLY A 867 -7.03 -35.48 12.02
C GLY A 867 -5.59 -34.94 11.96
N GLU A 868 -5.27 -34.00 11.06
CA GLU A 868 -3.88 -33.63 10.73
C GLU A 868 -3.66 -32.12 10.45
N PHE A 869 -4.39 -31.20 11.10
CA PHE A 869 -4.24 -29.77 10.79
C PHE A 869 -2.89 -29.16 11.17
N ASP A 870 -2.24 -28.52 10.20
CA ASP A 870 -1.29 -27.43 10.42
C ASP A 870 -2.02 -26.11 10.82
N ALA A 871 -1.30 -25.13 11.36
CA ALA A 871 -1.85 -23.84 11.79
C ALA A 871 -2.49 -23.06 10.63
N GLN A 872 -1.89 -23.11 9.43
CA GLN A 872 -2.46 -22.47 8.23
C GLN A 872 -3.73 -23.17 7.74
N GLU A 873 -3.76 -24.51 7.73
CA GLU A 873 -4.98 -25.26 7.36
C GLU A 873 -6.14 -24.95 8.31
N LEU A 874 -5.83 -24.74 9.60
CA LEU A 874 -6.84 -24.38 10.59
C LEU A 874 -7.47 -23.01 10.33
N VAL A 875 -6.68 -22.02 9.87
CA VAL A 875 -7.18 -20.68 9.46
C VAL A 875 -8.23 -20.80 8.35
N GLU A 876 -7.89 -21.55 7.31
CA GLU A 876 -8.73 -21.73 6.14
C GLU A 876 -9.97 -22.58 6.47
N PHE A 877 -9.81 -23.61 7.30
CA PHE A 877 -10.91 -24.44 7.76
C PHE A 877 -11.92 -23.69 8.62
N LEU A 878 -11.46 -22.82 9.54
CA LEU A 878 -12.34 -21.95 10.33
C LEU A 878 -13.14 -21.01 9.43
N SER A 879 -12.52 -20.49 8.38
CA SER A 879 -13.18 -19.63 7.38
C SER A 879 -14.24 -20.40 6.60
N PHE A 880 -13.93 -21.64 6.20
CA PHE A 880 -14.88 -22.56 5.56
C PHE A 880 -16.09 -22.85 6.47
N LEU A 881 -15.87 -23.19 7.74
CA LEU A 881 -16.95 -23.42 8.69
C LEU A 881 -17.81 -22.17 8.93
N GLY A 882 -17.20 -20.98 8.95
CA GLY A 882 -17.95 -19.72 9.04
C GLY A 882 -18.89 -19.52 7.85
N MET A 883 -18.41 -19.75 6.63
CA MET A 883 -19.24 -19.71 5.42
C MET A 883 -20.38 -20.72 5.47
N LEU A 884 -20.12 -21.96 5.92
CA LEU A 884 -21.16 -22.97 6.09
C LEU A 884 -22.18 -22.58 7.14
N ALA A 885 -21.76 -22.04 8.29
CA ALA A 885 -22.63 -21.55 9.35
C ALA A 885 -23.62 -20.50 8.82
N HIS A 886 -23.15 -19.57 7.98
CA HIS A 886 -23.99 -18.55 7.36
C HIS A 886 -24.92 -19.13 6.28
N LYS A 887 -24.47 -20.10 5.47
CA LYS A 887 -25.25 -20.63 4.34
C LYS A 887 -26.30 -21.66 4.75
N LEU A 888 -25.98 -22.53 5.71
CA LEU A 888 -26.84 -23.64 6.16
C LEU A 888 -27.66 -23.30 7.41
N ASN A 889 -27.30 -22.24 8.15
CA ASN A 889 -27.99 -21.79 9.37
C ASN A 889 -28.32 -22.97 10.31
N LYS A 890 -29.59 -23.27 10.57
CA LYS A 890 -30.01 -24.30 11.54
C LYS A 890 -29.63 -25.72 11.13
N ASP A 891 -29.45 -25.99 9.83
CA ASP A 891 -29.19 -27.36 9.32
C ASP A 891 -27.78 -27.87 9.63
N ILE A 892 -26.86 -26.98 10.05
CA ILE A 892 -25.49 -27.34 10.46
C ILE A 892 -25.34 -27.49 11.98
N TYR A 893 -26.40 -27.24 12.76
CA TYR A 893 -26.32 -27.12 14.21
C TYR A 893 -25.68 -28.35 14.86
N ASP A 894 -26.23 -29.54 14.60
CA ASP A 894 -25.77 -30.80 15.21
C ASP A 894 -24.32 -31.12 14.83
N ILE A 895 -23.96 -30.85 13.57
CA ILE A 895 -22.60 -31.07 13.06
C ILE A 895 -21.61 -30.13 13.73
N MET A 896 -21.96 -28.84 13.88
CA MET A 896 -21.11 -27.88 14.58
C MET A 896 -20.97 -28.20 16.08
N ASP A 897 -22.03 -28.72 16.72
CA ASP A 897 -21.98 -29.08 18.15
C ASP A 897 -20.97 -30.19 18.46
N GLU A 898 -20.87 -31.18 17.57
CA GLU A 898 -19.90 -32.28 17.69
C GLU A 898 -18.46 -31.86 17.39
N LEU A 899 -18.25 -30.87 16.50
CA LEU A 899 -16.93 -30.49 15.99
C LEU A 899 -16.21 -29.42 16.81
N LEU A 900 -16.96 -28.50 17.39
CA LEU A 900 -16.45 -27.35 18.14
C LEU A 900 -15.46 -27.73 19.28
N PRO A 901 -15.68 -28.83 20.03
CA PRO A 901 -14.70 -29.36 21.00
C PRO A 901 -13.30 -29.54 20.45
N VAL A 902 -13.17 -30.26 19.33
CA VAL A 902 -11.88 -30.65 18.75
C VAL A 902 -11.18 -29.43 18.17
N LEU A 903 -11.96 -28.51 17.59
CA LEU A 903 -11.44 -27.27 17.02
C LEU A 903 -10.89 -26.34 18.09
N PHE A 904 -11.61 -26.14 19.20
CA PHE A 904 -11.13 -25.29 20.29
C PHE A 904 -9.84 -25.82 20.91
N ASP A 905 -9.77 -27.13 21.18
CA ASP A 905 -8.55 -27.73 21.72
C ASP A 905 -7.35 -27.52 20.79
N ARG A 906 -7.55 -27.64 19.46
CA ARG A 906 -6.48 -27.41 18.48
C ARG A 906 -6.08 -25.94 18.36
N VAL A 907 -7.04 -25.01 18.33
CA VAL A 907 -6.78 -23.56 18.29
C VAL A 907 -5.99 -23.14 19.53
N TYR A 908 -6.40 -23.58 20.72
CA TYR A 908 -5.71 -23.22 21.96
C TYR A 908 -4.32 -23.84 22.06
N LEU A 909 -4.14 -25.08 21.57
CA LEU A 909 -2.82 -25.70 21.49
C LEU A 909 -1.86 -24.88 20.61
N MET A 910 -2.31 -24.41 19.44
CA MET A 910 -1.48 -23.64 18.51
C MET A 910 -1.21 -22.22 18.97
N LEU A 911 -2.22 -21.53 19.53
CA LEU A 911 -2.06 -20.19 20.09
C LEU A 911 -1.23 -20.17 21.38
N GLY A 912 -1.10 -21.32 22.07
CA GLY A 912 -0.30 -21.47 23.28
C GLY A 912 1.19 -21.72 23.04
N GLN A 913 1.62 -21.95 21.79
CA GLN A 913 3.04 -22.16 21.45
C GLN A 913 3.77 -20.81 21.33
N SER A 914 5.03 -20.73 21.80
CA SER A 914 5.87 -19.55 21.60
C SER A 914 6.33 -19.47 20.14
N ALA A 915 6.12 -18.33 19.48
CA ALA A 915 6.60 -18.10 18.12
C ALA A 915 8.14 -18.02 18.10
N ASN A 916 8.79 -18.79 17.22
CA ASN A 916 10.26 -18.86 17.11
C ASN A 916 10.81 -18.11 15.89
N GLY A 917 9.96 -17.38 15.16
CA GLY A 917 10.33 -16.59 13.99
C GLY A 917 9.21 -15.63 13.55
N THR A 918 9.50 -14.78 12.58
CA THR A 918 8.51 -13.82 12.03
C THR A 918 7.31 -14.53 11.41
N ASP A 919 7.53 -15.66 10.73
CA ASP A 919 6.47 -16.43 10.08
C ASP A 919 5.49 -17.02 11.10
N ASP A 920 6.00 -17.59 12.20
CA ASP A 920 5.17 -18.11 13.30
C ASP A 920 4.28 -17.00 13.90
N VAL A 921 4.83 -15.79 14.07
CA VAL A 921 4.06 -14.63 14.58
C VAL A 921 2.93 -14.26 13.60
N LEU A 922 3.20 -14.26 12.30
CA LEU A 922 2.21 -13.96 11.27
C LEU A 922 1.08 -15.00 11.25
N VAL A 923 1.43 -16.29 11.21
CA VAL A 923 0.45 -17.39 11.20
C VAL A 923 -0.40 -17.38 12.47
N GLN A 924 0.18 -17.13 13.64
CA GLN A 924 -0.59 -16.99 14.88
C GLN A 924 -1.54 -15.79 14.84
N ALA A 925 -1.12 -14.65 14.26
CA ALA A 925 -1.98 -13.49 14.11
C ALA A 925 -3.15 -13.76 13.15
N GLU A 926 -2.91 -14.46 12.04
CA GLU A 926 -3.95 -14.92 11.12
C GLU A 926 -4.93 -15.88 11.78
N LEU A 927 -4.42 -16.83 12.58
CA LEU A 927 -5.24 -17.77 13.34
C LEU A 927 -6.13 -17.07 14.36
N ARG A 928 -5.62 -16.09 15.12
CA ARG A 928 -6.45 -15.27 16.03
C ARG A 928 -7.57 -14.57 15.27
N LYS A 929 -7.25 -13.96 14.13
CA LYS A 929 -8.23 -13.24 13.29
C LYS A 929 -9.30 -14.18 12.73
N ALA A 930 -8.90 -15.34 12.20
CA ALA A 930 -9.81 -16.34 11.65
C ALA A 930 -10.73 -16.92 12.73
N TYR A 931 -10.18 -17.26 13.89
CA TYR A 931 -10.93 -17.72 15.06
C TYR A 931 -12.00 -16.69 15.51
N LEU A 932 -11.61 -15.43 15.69
CA LEU A 932 -12.53 -14.37 16.11
C LEU A 932 -13.62 -14.07 15.05
N THR A 933 -13.27 -14.17 13.77
CA THR A 933 -14.22 -14.01 12.66
C THR A 933 -15.22 -15.17 12.61
N PHE A 934 -14.75 -16.40 12.81
CA PHE A 934 -15.58 -17.59 12.90
C PHE A 934 -16.58 -17.48 14.05
N LEU A 935 -16.12 -17.10 15.26
CA LEU A 935 -17.00 -16.86 16.39
C LEU A 935 -18.05 -15.77 16.10
N THR A 936 -17.62 -14.64 15.55
CA THR A 936 -18.54 -13.57 15.13
C THR A 936 -19.64 -14.10 14.21
N THR A 937 -19.27 -14.99 13.28
CA THR A 937 -20.20 -15.61 12.33
C THR A 937 -21.18 -16.56 13.01
N ILE A 938 -20.74 -17.37 13.98
CA ILE A 938 -21.63 -18.23 14.80
C ILE A 938 -22.72 -17.39 15.48
N PHE A 939 -22.34 -16.26 16.10
CA PHE A 939 -23.30 -15.38 16.77
C PHE A 939 -24.27 -14.74 15.77
N GLN A 940 -23.78 -14.27 14.63
CA GLN A 940 -24.61 -13.64 13.58
C GLN A 940 -25.57 -14.63 12.91
N ALA A 941 -25.17 -15.89 12.73
CA ALA A 941 -26.01 -16.97 12.22
C ALA A 941 -27.05 -17.48 13.25
N GLY A 942 -27.02 -16.98 14.50
CA GLY A 942 -27.91 -17.43 15.56
C GLY A 942 -27.57 -18.82 16.14
N LEU A 943 -26.35 -19.31 15.91
CA LEU A 943 -25.87 -20.63 16.34
C LEU A 943 -25.13 -20.59 17.69
N HIS A 944 -25.15 -19.47 18.40
CA HIS A 944 -24.45 -19.28 19.68
C HIS A 944 -24.91 -20.24 20.80
N GLN A 945 -26.08 -20.86 20.66
CA GLN A 945 -26.59 -21.86 21.61
C GLN A 945 -25.75 -23.14 21.64
N ILE A 946 -24.98 -23.41 20.58
CA ILE A 946 -24.02 -24.52 20.52
C ILE A 946 -22.96 -24.41 21.63
N LEU A 947 -22.56 -23.18 21.98
CA LEU A 947 -21.57 -22.93 23.05
C LEU A 947 -22.10 -23.30 24.45
N LEU A 948 -23.43 -23.42 24.60
CA LEU A 948 -24.10 -23.78 25.86
C LEU A 948 -24.58 -25.24 25.88
N SER A 949 -24.31 -26.01 24.83
CA SER A 949 -24.69 -27.43 24.73
C SER A 949 -24.01 -28.27 25.82
N PRO A 950 -24.57 -29.44 26.18
CA PRO A 950 -23.92 -30.34 27.15
C PRO A 950 -22.52 -30.79 26.72
N VAL A 951 -22.25 -30.83 25.40
CA VAL A 951 -20.96 -31.20 24.83
C VAL A 951 -19.92 -30.10 25.03
N ASN A 952 -20.30 -28.84 24.83
CA ASN A 952 -19.39 -27.69 24.83
C ASN A 952 -19.29 -26.97 26.18
N LYS A 953 -20.28 -27.12 27.07
CA LYS A 953 -20.34 -26.49 28.39
C LYS A 953 -19.06 -26.62 29.24
N PRO A 954 -18.34 -27.76 29.28
CA PRO A 954 -17.10 -27.88 30.06
C PRO A 954 -15.99 -26.91 29.63
N ARG A 955 -15.98 -26.46 28.37
CA ARG A 955 -14.96 -25.55 27.81
C ARG A 955 -15.35 -24.07 27.86
N PHE A 956 -16.56 -23.77 28.33
CA PHE A 956 -17.12 -22.41 28.30
C PHE A 956 -16.29 -21.40 29.10
N GLU A 957 -15.75 -21.79 30.26
CA GLU A 957 -14.93 -20.91 31.10
C GLU A 957 -13.58 -20.58 30.44
N THR A 958 -12.95 -21.58 29.81
CA THR A 958 -11.72 -21.41 29.03
C THR A 958 -11.97 -20.50 27.82
N PHE A 959 -13.12 -20.66 27.15
CA PHE A 959 -13.54 -19.82 26.03
C PHE A 959 -13.65 -18.34 26.42
N ILE A 960 -14.38 -18.03 27.51
CA ILE A 960 -14.51 -16.64 27.98
C ILE A 960 -13.16 -16.07 28.43
N SER A 961 -12.35 -16.86 29.14
CA SER A 961 -11.03 -16.41 29.60
C SER A 961 -10.07 -16.14 28.43
N SER A 962 -10.11 -16.97 27.39
CA SER A 962 -9.34 -16.77 26.16
C SER A 962 -9.75 -15.49 25.43
N LEU A 963 -11.05 -15.22 25.29
CA LEU A 963 -11.55 -13.99 24.68
C LEU A 963 -11.11 -12.74 25.44
N ILE A 964 -11.19 -12.76 26.78
CA ILE A 964 -10.74 -11.64 27.61
C ILE A 964 -9.23 -11.44 27.46
N ALA A 965 -8.43 -12.51 27.50
CA ALA A 965 -6.99 -12.43 27.30
C ALA A 965 -6.64 -11.80 25.93
N LEU A 966 -7.29 -12.23 24.84
CA LEU A 966 -7.10 -11.66 23.51
C LEU A 966 -7.53 -10.18 23.42
N ALA A 967 -8.52 -9.76 24.22
CA ALA A 967 -8.96 -8.36 24.25
C ALA A 967 -8.00 -7.43 25.02
N VAL A 968 -7.18 -7.97 25.92
CA VAL A 968 -6.41 -7.21 26.93
C VAL A 968 -4.89 -7.29 26.70
N THR A 969 -4.37 -8.30 25.99
CA THR A 969 -2.93 -8.48 25.72
C THR A 969 -2.31 -7.25 25.05
N THR A 970 -1.34 -6.59 25.71
CA THR A 970 -0.70 -5.34 25.26
C THR A 970 0.65 -5.51 24.58
N THR A 971 1.20 -6.73 24.57
CA THR A 971 2.62 -7.00 24.29
C THR A 971 3.04 -6.78 22.85
N ASP A 972 2.11 -6.78 21.88
CA ASP A 972 2.42 -6.61 20.45
C ASP A 972 1.62 -5.50 19.76
N ARG A 973 2.33 -4.63 19.03
CA ARG A 973 1.71 -3.59 18.18
C ARG A 973 0.88 -4.16 17.03
N THR A 974 1.14 -5.41 16.64
CA THR A 974 0.44 -6.13 15.56
C THR A 974 -0.91 -6.71 16.02
N ASP A 975 -1.13 -6.91 17.31
CA ASP A 975 -2.30 -7.63 17.85
C ASP A 975 -3.56 -6.75 18.03
N ARG A 976 -3.49 -5.46 17.65
CA ARG A 976 -4.62 -4.51 17.82
C ARG A 976 -5.85 -4.90 17.02
N THR A 977 -5.67 -5.59 15.90
CA THR A 977 -6.78 -6.14 15.10
C THR A 977 -7.47 -7.28 15.85
N ALA A 978 -6.71 -8.17 16.49
CA ALA A 978 -7.27 -9.26 17.28
C ALA A 978 -7.98 -8.74 18.53
N GLN A 979 -7.42 -7.73 19.23
CA GLN A 979 -8.11 -7.05 20.34
C GLN A 979 -9.48 -6.52 19.92
N ARG A 980 -9.55 -5.85 18.75
CA ARG A 980 -10.81 -5.36 18.18
C ARG A 980 -11.79 -6.50 17.90
N GLY A 981 -11.32 -7.58 17.28
CA GLY A 981 -12.14 -8.75 17.01
C GLY A 981 -12.66 -9.40 18.30
N ALA A 982 -11.82 -9.53 19.33
CA ALA A 982 -12.19 -10.09 20.63
C ALA A 982 -13.24 -9.23 21.33
N LEU A 983 -13.05 -7.90 21.37
CA LEU A 983 -14.04 -6.96 21.90
C LEU A 983 -15.37 -7.02 21.15
N GLN A 984 -15.34 -7.19 19.83
CA GLN A 984 -16.55 -7.35 19.02
C GLN A 984 -17.29 -8.65 19.37
N VAL A 985 -16.58 -9.78 19.52
CA VAL A 985 -17.18 -11.05 19.95
C VAL A 985 -17.76 -10.92 21.37
N ILE A 986 -17.03 -10.30 22.29
CA ILE A 986 -17.50 -10.04 23.66
C ILE A 986 -18.76 -9.15 23.66
N ARG A 987 -18.85 -8.17 22.76
CA ARG A 987 -20.07 -7.38 22.61
C ARG A 987 -21.27 -8.26 22.21
N LEU A 988 -21.06 -9.23 21.31
CA LEU A 988 -22.10 -10.17 20.90
C LEU A 988 -22.48 -11.13 22.03
N THR A 989 -21.54 -11.59 22.85
CA THR A 989 -21.82 -12.45 24.01
C THR A 989 -22.62 -11.69 25.08
N VAL A 990 -22.33 -10.39 25.31
CA VAL A 990 -23.12 -9.52 26.19
C VAL A 990 -24.55 -9.39 25.66
N SER A 991 -24.71 -9.11 24.36
CA SER A 991 -26.03 -8.98 23.73
C SER A 991 -26.85 -10.28 23.82
N ALA A 992 -26.21 -11.43 23.63
CA ALA A 992 -26.88 -12.74 23.65
C ALA A 992 -27.21 -13.25 25.07
N TRP A 993 -26.30 -13.08 26.03
CA TRP A 993 -26.36 -13.78 27.33
C TRP A 993 -26.52 -12.88 28.56
N ALA A 994 -26.34 -11.57 28.41
CA ALA A 994 -26.48 -10.60 29.51
C ALA A 994 -27.74 -9.74 29.39
N SER A 995 -28.48 -9.82 28.29
CA SER A 995 -29.68 -9.01 28.05
C SER A 995 -30.84 -9.39 28.97
N ASP A 996 -31.24 -8.46 29.84
CA ASP A 996 -32.42 -8.60 30.69
C ASP A 996 -33.70 -8.28 29.89
N PRO A 997 -34.65 -9.23 29.73
CA PRO A 997 -35.92 -8.99 29.04
C PRO A 997 -36.71 -7.80 29.58
N ALA A 998 -36.62 -7.50 30.88
CA ALA A 998 -37.32 -6.36 31.50
C ALA A 998 -36.76 -4.99 31.04
N VAL A 999 -35.46 -4.94 30.71
CA VAL A 999 -34.79 -3.72 30.21
C VAL A 999 -34.97 -3.58 28.70
N VAL A 1000 -34.87 -4.69 27.96
CA VAL A 1000 -34.97 -4.71 26.49
C VAL A 1000 -36.39 -4.37 26.00
N HIS A 1001 -37.43 -4.76 26.75
CA HIS A 1001 -38.83 -4.43 26.43
C HIS A 1001 -39.34 -3.11 27.06
N GLY A 1002 -38.49 -2.38 27.78
CA GLY A 1002 -38.82 -1.07 28.36
C GLY A 1002 -38.67 0.11 27.37
N PRO A 1003 -39.12 1.33 27.73
CA PRO A 1003 -38.93 2.52 26.90
C PRO A 1003 -37.44 2.79 26.67
N THR A 1004 -37.03 2.94 25.40
CA THR A 1004 -35.62 3.15 25.02
C THR A 1004 -35.04 4.39 25.68
N THR A 1005 -34.06 4.19 26.56
CA THR A 1005 -33.40 5.24 27.36
C THR A 1005 -32.22 5.91 26.65
N PHE A 1006 -31.99 5.57 25.37
CA PHE A 1006 -30.82 5.95 24.59
C PHE A 1006 -31.21 6.57 23.24
N LEU A 1007 -30.48 7.58 22.79
CA LEU A 1007 -30.63 8.14 21.44
C LEU A 1007 -30.08 7.15 20.39
N THR A 1008 -30.97 6.61 19.55
CA THR A 1008 -30.62 5.67 18.47
C THR A 1008 -30.33 6.39 17.15
N ASP A 1009 -29.48 5.81 16.29
CA ASP A 1009 -29.16 6.33 14.96
C ASP A 1009 -30.39 6.50 14.05
N VAL A 1010 -31.46 5.74 14.32
CA VAL A 1010 -32.72 5.79 13.57
C VAL A 1010 -33.52 7.04 13.94
N ALA A 1011 -33.66 7.35 15.23
CA ALA A 1011 -34.36 8.54 15.72
C ALA A 1011 -33.67 9.86 15.28
N ALA A 1012 -32.35 9.84 15.08
CA ALA A 1012 -31.60 11.00 14.59
C ALA A 1012 -31.70 11.23 13.07
N LYS A 1013 -31.92 10.16 12.28
CA LYS A 1013 -32.10 10.26 10.81
C LYS A 1013 -33.48 10.77 10.42
N GLU A 1014 -34.53 10.45 11.19
CA GLU A 1014 -35.88 10.96 10.97
C GLU A 1014 -36.01 12.45 11.30
N ALA A 1015 -35.15 12.98 12.18
CA ALA A 1015 -35.16 14.39 12.59
C ALA A 1015 -34.48 15.35 11.60
N ASN A 1016 -33.69 14.86 10.62
CA ASN A 1016 -32.88 15.71 9.74
C ASN A 1016 -33.12 15.36 8.26
N GLY A 1017 -34.21 15.89 7.70
CA GLY A 1017 -34.65 15.67 6.31
C GLY A 1017 -33.68 16.20 5.25
N LYS A 1018 -32.64 15.42 4.91
CA LYS A 1018 -31.87 15.54 3.67
C LYS A 1018 -31.51 14.15 3.12
N GLU A 1019 -32.27 13.70 2.13
CA GLU A 1019 -31.91 12.56 1.31
C GLU A 1019 -30.63 12.88 0.50
N LYS A 1020 -29.60 12.04 0.65
CA LYS A 1020 -28.55 11.88 -0.35
C LYS A 1020 -28.28 10.41 -0.60
N LYS A 1021 -28.35 10.04 -1.88
CA LYS A 1021 -27.87 8.78 -2.45
C LYS A 1021 -26.38 8.58 -2.11
N ALA A 1022 -26.04 7.43 -1.53
CA ALA A 1022 -24.68 6.89 -1.54
C ALA A 1022 -24.72 5.35 -1.42
N ASN A 1023 -23.76 4.75 -2.12
CA ASN A 1023 -23.59 3.34 -2.47
C ASN A 1023 -23.70 2.32 -1.33
N GLY A 1024 -24.14 1.13 -1.72
CA GLY A 1024 -24.17 -0.07 -0.89
C GLY A 1024 -22.80 -0.43 -0.32
N GLY A 1025 -22.72 -0.33 1.00
CA GLY A 1025 -21.81 -1.04 1.87
C GLY A 1025 -22.63 -1.41 3.10
N SER A 1026 -22.74 -2.72 3.36
CA SER A 1026 -23.55 -3.29 4.42
C SER A 1026 -23.07 -2.86 5.81
N ASN A 1027 -23.61 -1.76 6.34
CA ASN A 1027 -23.61 -1.52 7.77
C ASN A 1027 -24.69 -2.39 8.40
N GLY A 1028 -24.24 -3.37 9.19
CA GLY A 1028 -25.07 -4.33 9.89
C GLY A 1028 -26.17 -3.64 10.69
N SER A 1029 -27.40 -3.76 10.19
CA SER A 1029 -28.61 -3.62 10.99
C SER A 1029 -28.64 -4.79 11.98
N THR A 1030 -28.61 -4.47 13.27
CA THR A 1030 -28.86 -5.38 14.39
C THR A 1030 -30.09 -6.23 14.12
N PRO A 1031 -29.98 -7.57 14.00
CA PRO A 1031 -31.15 -8.44 14.03
C PRO A 1031 -31.50 -8.69 15.51
N ALA A 1032 -32.10 -7.68 16.16
CA ALA A 1032 -32.57 -7.80 17.54
C ALA A 1032 -34.10 -7.78 17.54
N ALA A 1033 -34.73 -8.96 17.52
CA ALA A 1033 -36.09 -9.12 18.02
C ALA A 1033 -36.52 -10.58 18.30
N GLU A 1034 -35.99 -11.60 17.61
CA GLU A 1034 -36.65 -12.93 17.67
C GLU A 1034 -35.80 -14.15 18.05
N ASN A 1035 -34.49 -14.01 18.32
CA ASN A 1035 -33.68 -15.14 18.80
C ASN A 1035 -33.22 -14.94 20.25
N SER A 1036 -34.06 -15.42 21.19
CA SER A 1036 -33.76 -15.80 22.58
C SER A 1036 -32.82 -14.87 23.39
N ALA A 1037 -33.36 -13.79 23.97
CA ALA A 1037 -32.74 -13.13 25.12
C ALA A 1037 -32.73 -14.10 26.32
N GLN A 1038 -31.56 -14.62 26.69
CA GLN A 1038 -31.41 -15.56 27.79
C GLN A 1038 -30.43 -15.00 28.81
N ILE A 1039 -30.84 -14.88 30.07
CA ILE A 1039 -29.94 -14.52 31.16
C ILE A 1039 -29.14 -15.76 31.53
N LEU A 1040 -27.82 -15.74 31.29
CA LEU A 1040 -26.92 -16.80 31.75
C LEU A 1040 -26.49 -16.51 33.20
N PRO A 1041 -26.84 -17.36 34.19
CA PRO A 1041 -26.48 -17.12 35.59
C PRO A 1041 -24.96 -17.03 35.78
N GLY A 1042 -24.49 -16.01 36.50
CA GLY A 1042 -23.06 -15.79 36.79
C GLY A 1042 -22.30 -15.01 35.73
N TYR A 1043 -22.78 -14.91 34.48
CA TYR A 1043 -22.07 -14.18 33.42
C TYR A 1043 -21.92 -12.67 33.73
N GLN A 1044 -22.89 -12.10 34.45
CA GLN A 1044 -22.84 -10.72 34.94
C GLN A 1044 -21.63 -10.43 35.84
N GLN A 1045 -21.25 -11.39 36.69
CA GLN A 1045 -20.08 -11.25 37.58
C GLN A 1045 -18.81 -11.26 36.75
N THR A 1046 -18.73 -12.10 35.71
CA THR A 1046 -17.58 -12.08 34.79
C THR A 1046 -17.43 -10.75 34.06
N ILE A 1047 -18.54 -10.09 33.69
CA ILE A 1047 -18.50 -8.76 33.05
C ILE A 1047 -17.94 -7.72 34.02
N TYR A 1048 -18.45 -7.66 35.25
CA TYR A 1048 -18.10 -6.60 36.20
C TYR A 1048 -16.77 -6.84 36.93
N ASP A 1049 -16.46 -8.10 37.30
CA ASP A 1049 -15.31 -8.43 38.13
C ASP A 1049 -14.04 -8.71 37.32
N ARG A 1050 -14.18 -9.08 36.04
CA ARG A 1050 -13.03 -9.43 35.17
C ARG A 1050 -12.93 -8.54 33.93
N LEU A 1051 -13.96 -8.53 33.07
CA LEU A 1051 -13.90 -7.86 31.76
C LEU A 1051 -13.67 -6.34 31.86
N VAL A 1052 -14.54 -5.62 32.58
CA VAL A 1052 -14.44 -4.15 32.69
C VAL A 1052 -13.12 -3.74 33.36
N PRO A 1053 -12.69 -4.35 34.50
CA PRO A 1053 -11.41 -4.05 35.11
C PRO A 1053 -10.21 -4.23 34.20
N GLU A 1054 -10.11 -5.37 33.52
CA GLU A 1054 -8.95 -5.69 32.68
C GLU A 1054 -8.84 -4.75 31.46
N ILE A 1055 -9.97 -4.38 30.84
CA ILE A 1055 -9.98 -3.41 29.73
C ILE A 1055 -9.42 -2.06 30.16
N PHE A 1056 -9.83 -1.52 31.31
CA PHE A 1056 -9.33 -0.23 31.78
C PHE A 1056 -7.87 -0.29 32.24
N VAL A 1057 -7.41 -1.42 32.80
CA VAL A 1057 -5.98 -1.62 33.10
C VAL A 1057 -5.14 -1.56 31.82
N MET A 1058 -5.57 -2.23 30.75
CA MET A 1058 -4.93 -2.16 29.44
C MET A 1058 -4.86 -0.73 28.91
N ILE A 1059 -5.99 -0.01 28.89
CA ILE A 1059 -6.01 1.36 28.35
C ILE A 1059 -5.07 2.27 29.15
N MET A 1060 -4.95 2.09 30.47
CA MET A 1060 -4.12 2.91 31.34
C MET A 1060 -2.64 2.52 31.35
N SER A 1061 -2.24 1.45 30.67
CA SER A 1061 -0.82 1.07 30.50
C SER A 1061 -0.03 2.16 29.75
N PRO A 1062 1.26 2.40 30.10
CA PRO A 1062 2.16 3.26 29.33
C PRO A 1062 2.36 2.77 27.89
N ASP A 1063 2.22 1.46 27.63
CA ASP A 1063 2.40 0.87 26.29
C ASP A 1063 1.22 1.16 25.34
N PHE A 1064 0.08 1.64 25.86
CA PHE A 1064 -1.09 1.98 25.06
C PHE A 1064 -1.06 3.45 24.60
N ASN A 1065 -0.53 3.69 23.39
CA ASN A 1065 -0.51 5.03 22.78
C ASN A 1065 -1.87 5.43 22.18
N SER A 1066 -2.57 6.39 22.79
CA SER A 1066 -3.89 6.88 22.34
C SER A 1066 -3.85 7.78 21.09
N LYS A 1067 -2.66 8.25 20.67
CA LYS A 1067 -2.47 9.02 19.42
C LYS A 1067 -2.37 8.12 18.20
N ASP A 1068 -2.06 6.84 18.38
CA ASP A 1068 -1.99 5.87 17.29
C ASP A 1068 -3.38 5.58 16.70
N GLY A 1069 -3.47 5.51 15.37
CA GLY A 1069 -4.72 5.31 14.66
C GLY A 1069 -5.38 3.95 14.97
N GLN A 1070 -4.59 2.88 15.16
CA GLN A 1070 -5.13 1.56 15.49
C GLN A 1070 -5.62 1.50 16.94
N SER A 1071 -4.89 2.10 17.88
CA SER A 1071 -5.35 2.28 19.27
C SER A 1071 -6.68 3.02 19.36
N GLN A 1072 -6.90 4.06 18.55
CA GLN A 1072 -8.18 4.78 18.52
C GLN A 1072 -9.34 3.87 18.09
N LEU A 1073 -9.11 2.98 17.13
CA LEU A 1073 -10.13 2.00 16.72
C LEU A 1073 -10.46 1.00 17.84
N VAL A 1074 -9.49 0.60 18.66
CA VAL A 1074 -9.73 -0.21 19.86
C VAL A 1074 -10.56 0.55 20.89
N LEU A 1075 -10.24 1.83 21.15
CA LEU A 1075 -11.05 2.70 22.03
C LEU A 1075 -12.50 2.85 21.53
N HIS A 1076 -12.69 2.95 20.20
CA HIS A 1076 -14.03 2.99 19.61
C HIS A 1076 -14.82 1.71 19.86
N GLU A 1077 -14.17 0.54 19.79
CA GLU A 1077 -14.84 -0.73 20.07
C GLU A 1077 -15.17 -0.89 21.55
N ILE A 1078 -14.26 -0.51 22.45
CA ILE A 1078 -14.49 -0.46 23.90
C ILE A 1078 -15.68 0.45 24.23
N SER A 1079 -15.77 1.63 23.63
CA SER A 1079 -16.91 2.53 23.83
C SER A 1079 -18.24 1.90 23.37
N SER A 1080 -18.19 1.07 22.33
CA SER A 1080 -19.36 0.35 21.82
C SER A 1080 -19.75 -0.79 22.77
N LEU A 1081 -18.78 -1.52 23.31
CA LEU A 1081 -18.98 -2.56 24.32
C LEU A 1081 -19.59 -2.00 25.62
N LEU A 1082 -19.07 -0.89 26.14
CA LEU A 1082 -19.61 -0.24 27.35
C LEU A 1082 -21.08 0.17 27.17
N ARG A 1083 -21.42 0.69 25.98
CA ARG A 1083 -22.80 1.03 25.64
C ARG A 1083 -23.69 -0.20 25.55
N GLU A 1084 -23.20 -1.30 24.97
CA GLU A 1084 -23.94 -2.57 24.89
C GLU A 1084 -24.20 -3.14 26.29
N ILE A 1085 -23.21 -3.12 27.20
CA ILE A 1085 -23.38 -3.56 28.60
C ILE A 1085 -24.50 -2.75 29.28
N MET A 1086 -24.51 -1.43 29.09
CA MET A 1086 -25.56 -0.57 29.63
C MET A 1086 -26.93 -0.82 29.00
N MET A 1087 -27.00 -1.13 27.71
CA MET A 1087 -28.26 -1.49 27.04
C MET A 1087 -28.80 -2.84 27.51
N ALA A 1088 -27.92 -3.83 27.72
CA ALA A 1088 -28.28 -5.16 28.18
C ALA A 1088 -28.74 -5.19 29.65
N ARG A 1089 -28.15 -4.34 30.52
CA ARG A 1089 -28.33 -4.39 31.99
C ARG A 1089 -29.03 -3.19 32.61
N GLY A 1090 -29.26 -2.12 31.86
CA GLY A 1090 -29.93 -0.92 32.36
C GLY A 1090 -29.17 -0.25 33.51
N GLN A 1091 -29.87 0.09 34.59
CA GLN A 1091 -29.30 0.86 35.71
C GLN A 1091 -28.22 0.10 36.49
N GLU A 1092 -28.32 -1.22 36.58
CA GLU A 1092 -27.34 -2.06 37.29
C GLU A 1092 -25.94 -1.96 36.65
N GLY A 1093 -25.85 -2.04 35.32
CA GLY A 1093 -24.57 -1.90 34.60
C GLY A 1093 -23.96 -0.51 34.75
N ILE A 1094 -24.80 0.50 34.95
CA ILE A 1094 -24.37 1.90 35.10
C ILE A 1094 -23.76 2.11 36.48
N ASP A 1095 -24.40 1.58 37.51
CA ASP A 1095 -23.91 1.65 38.88
C ASP A 1095 -22.59 0.87 39.02
N ALA A 1096 -22.46 -0.27 38.35
CA ALA A 1096 -21.22 -1.05 38.31
C ALA A 1096 -20.05 -0.28 37.65
N ILE A 1097 -20.27 0.34 36.48
CA ILE A 1097 -19.23 1.13 35.78
C ILE A 1097 -18.83 2.36 36.61
N LEU A 1098 -19.79 3.06 37.22
CA LEU A 1098 -19.50 4.23 38.07
C LEU A 1098 -18.71 3.84 39.32
N THR A 1099 -19.07 2.73 39.96
CA THR A 1099 -18.36 2.20 41.13
C THR A 1099 -16.91 1.85 40.76
N PHE A 1100 -16.71 1.20 39.61
CA PHE A 1100 -15.38 0.86 39.13
C PHE A 1100 -14.52 2.10 38.83
N LEU A 1101 -15.03 3.07 38.06
CA LEU A 1101 -14.29 4.28 37.70
C LEU A 1101 -13.86 5.08 38.95
N THR A 1102 -14.76 5.17 39.94
CA THR A 1102 -14.49 5.85 41.21
C THR A 1102 -13.40 5.13 42.01
N SER A 1103 -13.35 3.80 41.97
CA SER A 1103 -12.30 3.00 42.62
C SER A 1103 -10.89 3.22 42.02
N LYS A 1104 -10.81 3.67 40.77
CA LYS A 1104 -9.55 3.91 40.03
C LYS A 1104 -9.13 5.39 40.00
N GLN A 1105 -9.55 6.19 40.98
CA GLN A 1105 -9.20 7.61 41.13
C GLN A 1105 -9.70 8.51 39.98
N CYS A 1106 -10.71 8.09 39.21
CA CYS A 1106 -11.40 8.99 38.29
C CYS A 1106 -12.23 10.02 39.09
N PRO A 1107 -12.17 11.32 38.79
CA PRO A 1107 -13.05 12.30 39.41
C PRO A 1107 -14.53 11.93 39.20
N LEU A 1108 -15.30 11.88 40.28
CA LEU A 1108 -16.73 11.52 40.25
C LEU A 1108 -17.55 12.37 39.25
N PRO A 1109 -17.34 13.70 39.13
CA PRO A 1109 -18.04 14.51 38.13
C PRO A 1109 -17.71 14.10 36.68
N ALA A 1110 -16.48 13.68 36.41
CA ALA A 1110 -16.04 13.25 35.07
C ALA A 1110 -16.64 11.88 34.71
N ALA A 1111 -16.71 10.95 35.67
CA ALA A 1111 -17.35 9.65 35.49
C ALA A 1111 -18.87 9.78 35.26
N GLN A 1112 -19.55 10.65 36.02
CA GLN A 1112 -20.97 10.95 35.83
C GLN A 1112 -21.25 11.61 34.48
N GLU A 1113 -20.39 12.52 34.04
CA GLU A 1113 -20.49 13.15 32.72
C GLU A 1113 -20.30 12.15 31.58
N LEU A 1114 -19.37 11.21 31.70
CA LEU A 1114 -19.16 10.15 30.72
C LEU A 1114 -20.42 9.28 30.55
N VAL A 1115 -21.01 8.83 31.67
CA VAL A 1115 -22.25 8.05 31.66
C VAL A 1115 -23.41 8.84 31.07
N ARG A 1116 -23.52 10.14 31.42
CA ARG A 1116 -24.55 11.03 30.86
C ARG A 1116 -24.42 11.14 29.33
N ARG A 1117 -23.21 11.38 28.83
CA ARG A 1117 -22.93 11.49 27.39
C ARG A 1117 -23.13 10.17 26.65
N MET A 1118 -22.81 9.04 27.27
CA MET A 1118 -23.09 7.72 26.68
C MET A 1118 -24.60 7.48 26.45
N ARG A 1119 -25.47 8.04 27.31
CA ARG A 1119 -26.94 8.01 27.13
C ARG A 1119 -27.43 9.01 26.07
N SER A 1120 -26.86 10.21 26.04
CA SER A 1120 -27.37 11.33 25.25
C SER A 1120 -26.73 11.51 23.86
N GLU A 1121 -25.59 10.89 23.57
CA GLU A 1121 -24.90 11.04 22.29
C GLU A 1121 -25.16 9.85 21.36
N ILE A 1122 -25.17 10.13 20.06
CA ILE A 1122 -25.15 9.09 19.03
C ILE A 1122 -23.81 8.36 19.10
N LEU A 1123 -23.77 7.05 18.82
CA LEU A 1123 -22.56 6.22 18.99
C LEU A 1123 -21.32 6.79 18.30
N ARG A 1124 -21.49 7.38 17.11
CA ARG A 1124 -20.39 8.03 16.37
C ARG A 1124 -19.75 9.15 17.16
N ASP A 1125 -20.56 9.99 17.80
CA ASP A 1125 -20.09 11.17 18.52
C ASP A 1125 -19.53 10.74 19.90
N PHE A 1126 -20.17 9.75 20.55
CA PHE A 1126 -19.70 9.17 21.81
C PHE A 1126 -18.31 8.53 21.70
N ARG A 1127 -17.99 7.87 20.58
CA ARG A 1127 -16.65 7.31 20.31
C ARG A 1127 -15.54 8.34 20.44
N ARG A 1128 -15.79 9.57 19.95
CA ARG A 1128 -14.87 10.69 20.09
C ARG A 1128 -14.81 11.18 21.53
N THR A 1129 -15.96 11.39 22.16
CA THR A 1129 -16.07 11.79 23.57
C THR A 1129 -15.30 10.85 24.51
N PHE A 1130 -15.43 9.54 24.32
CA PHE A 1130 -14.71 8.52 25.11
C PHE A 1130 -13.19 8.61 24.89
N SER A 1131 -12.75 8.81 23.65
CA SER A 1131 -11.32 8.95 23.33
C SER A 1131 -10.72 10.21 23.96
N ASP A 1132 -11.43 11.33 23.90
CA ASP A 1132 -11.04 12.59 24.55
C ASP A 1132 -11.00 12.42 26.08
N PHE A 1133 -12.00 11.77 26.68
CA PHE A 1133 -12.03 11.46 28.11
C PHE A 1133 -10.81 10.64 28.57
N ILE A 1134 -10.45 9.58 27.84
CA ILE A 1134 -9.28 8.75 28.17
C ILE A 1134 -7.98 9.56 28.06
N ARG A 1135 -7.84 10.43 27.05
CA ARG A 1135 -6.67 11.30 26.91
C ARG A 1135 -6.54 12.26 28.09
N ASP A 1136 -7.64 12.90 28.48
CA ASP A 1136 -7.66 13.86 29.58
C ASP A 1136 -7.41 13.17 30.92
N TRP A 1137 -7.94 11.96 31.10
CA TRP A 1137 -7.69 11.14 32.30
C TRP A 1137 -6.23 10.69 32.41
N LYS A 1138 -5.60 10.25 31.30
CA LYS A 1138 -4.15 9.95 31.27
C LYS A 1138 -3.30 11.18 31.59
N ALA A 1139 -3.67 12.34 31.06
CA ALA A 1139 -2.97 13.60 31.33
C ALA A 1139 -3.05 13.99 32.81
N ALA A 1140 -4.22 13.83 33.44
CA ALA A 1140 -4.41 14.07 34.88
C ALA A 1140 -3.56 13.15 35.77
N LEU A 1141 -3.24 11.94 35.29
CA LEU A 1141 -2.40 10.96 35.99
C LEU A 1141 -0.90 11.09 35.66
N GLY A 1142 -0.49 12.03 34.80
CA GLY A 1142 0.90 12.21 34.39
C GLY A 1142 1.45 11.10 33.47
N LEU A 1143 0.56 10.36 32.80
CA LEU A 1143 0.91 9.19 31.98
C LEU A 1143 1.03 9.51 30.47
N THR A 1144 1.14 10.78 30.09
CA THR A 1144 1.25 11.21 28.68
C THR A 1144 2.69 11.24 28.19
N GLN A 1145 3.02 10.38 27.22
CA GLN A 1145 4.12 10.60 26.26
C GLN A 1145 3.57 11.10 24.91
#